data_AF-A0A7J9REV6-F1
#
_entry.id   AF-A0A7J9REV6-F1
#
_cell.length_a   1.000
_cell.length_b   1.000
_cell.length_c   1.000
_cell.angle_alpha   90.00
_cell.angle_beta   90.00
_cell.angle_gamma   90.00
#
_symmetry.space_group_name_H-M   'P 1'
#
loop_
_entity.id
_entity.type
_entity.pdbx_description
1 polymer ?
#
loop_
_entity_poly.entity_id
_entity_poly.type
_entity_poly.pdbx_seq_one_letter_code
_entity_poly.pdbx_strand_id
1 'polypeptide(L)'
;MTERCEITGLSKEDSNLYQYLHSQLIGELDLVSPSDKTLNGFSKPLANTVSNHAVHKGDQKRKDGLFQHLEKSVASKFANSKLSVFGSSESGLALKSGDFDLCLQIPDAKQKKVIKKIGGMLRGQGMESVEILTRAKVPIVKFKDPRSGLNVDISINNSLALYNTKLLSMYADCDPRVKQLAICIKHWAMHRNVSDAPSGTLSSYAWSVLVINHLLEQQVVPNIQSGDSRTLVKIDEREYDLTMNNEIKIDSENNMKIEELVYSFFKNYATRNWTDEVISIRHGKAIPRDQKGWMNEEPSALDVINSQKEKPPRMGEHHLSIEDPFDLDHDLSRVVRAEGELRIRNELIRAASMFGNGGTWKEICETVDSDRLKHLEPDDLFHDLRDKSDDIVKNMLEKTKAEMQSLEKRVEALDAERHSNVRMARAMRGVIEETSDLKKEHKAIILGLKDRNKEIDAIRNQRDKINSDIILPIHMIEDELAKVYTRLTEELDIHRVPSLEREKEHFAWFLELQAMHGKAREASELHQRFIEMVVEQKGEIKKLKIYETKHDDATSKLLDQEPLLKDKKINANEARSYDRRVQNIQRALRQRRGELHKLRREAGRLEAWLRKKSNSHSGERGRGRGRGGRKPKTSRPKEDSGPLTLGDISGLLSGLGNEASSKKTKKVSSKKAGMRKLGNLGAHRGSRGQYKKKE
;
A
#
# COMPACT_ATOMS: atom_id res chain seq x y z
N MET A 1 28.46 -6.23 -48.30
CA MET A 1 27.57 -7.39 -48.50
C MET A 1 27.15 -7.82 -47.11
N THR A 2 25.86 -7.77 -46.80
CA THR A 2 25.37 -8.03 -45.43
C THR A 2 25.63 -9.50 -45.07
N GLU A 3 26.50 -9.73 -44.08
CA GLU A 3 26.84 -11.04 -43.48
C GLU A 3 25.65 -11.61 -42.67
N ARG A 4 24.48 -11.76 -43.30
CA ARG A 4 23.29 -12.36 -42.69
C ARG A 4 23.02 -13.72 -43.32
N CYS A 5 22.61 -14.70 -42.51
CA CYS A 5 22.24 -16.01 -43.04
C CYS A 5 20.98 -15.92 -43.91
N GLU A 6 20.98 -16.58 -45.06
CA GLU A 6 19.84 -16.61 -45.99
C GLU A 6 18.61 -17.34 -45.39
N ILE A 7 18.84 -18.34 -44.54
CA ILE A 7 17.76 -19.15 -43.95
C ILE A 7 17.16 -18.48 -42.72
N THR A 8 18.01 -18.05 -41.77
CA THR A 8 17.53 -17.51 -40.49
C THR A 8 17.47 -15.99 -40.44
N GLY A 9 18.06 -15.28 -41.41
CA GLY A 9 18.17 -13.81 -41.44
C GLY A 9 19.11 -13.20 -40.39
N LEU A 10 19.63 -14.02 -39.47
CA LEU A 10 20.45 -13.60 -38.33
C LEU A 10 21.79 -13.01 -38.81
N SER A 11 22.26 -12.01 -38.08
CA SER A 11 23.63 -11.49 -38.25
C SER A 11 24.66 -12.53 -37.78
N LYS A 12 25.93 -12.37 -38.19
CA LYS A 12 27.01 -13.24 -37.68
C LYS A 12 27.14 -13.22 -36.15
N GLU A 13 26.89 -12.09 -35.51
CA GLU A 13 26.89 -11.96 -34.05
C GLU A 13 25.72 -12.74 -33.43
N ASP A 14 24.51 -12.60 -33.97
CA ASP A 14 23.32 -13.31 -33.48
C ASP A 14 23.39 -14.82 -33.77
N SER A 15 23.92 -15.22 -34.92
CA SER A 15 24.19 -16.63 -35.24
C SER A 15 25.16 -17.25 -34.25
N ASN A 16 26.18 -16.52 -33.79
CA ASN A 16 27.08 -17.01 -32.73
C ASN A 16 26.38 -17.05 -31.36
N LEU A 17 25.52 -16.07 -31.05
CA LEU A 17 24.77 -16.03 -29.80
C LEU A 17 23.77 -17.19 -29.69
N TYR A 18 23.11 -17.53 -30.80
CA TYR A 18 22.12 -18.60 -30.90
C TYR A 18 22.63 -19.79 -31.72
N GLN A 19 23.91 -20.15 -31.56
CA GLN A 19 24.61 -21.14 -32.38
C GLN A 19 23.83 -22.46 -32.58
N TYR A 20 23.31 -23.04 -31.50
CA TYR A 20 22.64 -24.35 -31.56
C TYR A 20 21.29 -24.26 -32.25
N LEU A 21 20.52 -23.20 -31.98
CA LEU A 21 19.26 -22.94 -32.67
C LEU A 21 19.50 -22.66 -34.16
N HIS A 22 20.50 -21.84 -34.47
CA HIS A 22 20.87 -21.51 -35.82
C HIS A 22 21.24 -22.76 -36.62
N SER A 23 22.17 -23.59 -36.11
CA SER A 23 22.59 -24.83 -36.74
C SER A 23 21.44 -25.83 -36.92
N GLN A 24 20.50 -25.89 -35.98
CA GLN A 24 19.31 -26.75 -36.13
C GLN A 24 18.38 -26.24 -37.24
N LEU A 25 18.12 -24.93 -37.31
CA LEU A 25 17.22 -24.33 -38.31
C LEU A 25 17.76 -24.44 -39.74
N ILE A 26 19.08 -24.45 -39.93
CA ILE A 26 19.72 -24.64 -41.24
C ILE A 26 19.95 -26.12 -41.59
N GLY A 27 19.59 -27.05 -40.69
CA GLY A 27 19.73 -28.49 -40.90
C GLY A 27 21.15 -29.05 -40.70
N GLU A 28 22.04 -28.30 -40.04
CA GLU A 28 23.42 -28.72 -39.78
C GLU A 28 23.61 -29.45 -38.43
N LEU A 29 22.60 -29.44 -37.55
CA LEU A 29 22.67 -30.06 -36.23
C LEU A 29 21.64 -31.19 -36.07
N ASP A 30 22.14 -32.42 -36.06
CA ASP A 30 21.36 -33.60 -35.65
C ASP A 30 21.62 -33.93 -34.17
N LEU A 31 20.54 -34.12 -33.42
CA LEU A 31 20.61 -34.49 -32.00
C LEU A 31 20.93 -35.97 -31.83
N VAL A 32 22.22 -36.27 -31.63
CA VAL A 32 22.71 -37.62 -31.33
C VAL A 32 22.14 -38.12 -30.00
N SER A 33 21.66 -39.37 -30.00
CA SER A 33 21.19 -39.99 -28.75
C SER A 33 22.37 -40.54 -27.95
N PRO A 34 22.47 -40.23 -26.65
CA PRO A 34 23.58 -40.67 -25.82
C PRO A 34 23.55 -42.19 -25.62
N SER A 35 24.73 -42.79 -25.47
CA SER A 35 24.84 -44.19 -25.05
C SER A 35 24.39 -44.37 -23.59
N ASP A 36 23.91 -45.57 -23.22
CA ASP A 36 23.53 -45.89 -21.83
C ASP A 36 24.67 -45.63 -20.84
N LYS A 37 25.93 -45.87 -21.25
CA LYS A 37 27.11 -45.59 -20.42
C LYS A 37 27.26 -44.09 -20.15
N THR A 38 27.02 -43.26 -21.16
CA THR A 38 27.05 -41.80 -21.05
C THR A 38 25.92 -41.32 -20.12
N LEU A 39 24.69 -41.82 -20.30
CA LEU A 39 23.53 -41.48 -19.47
C LEU A 39 23.74 -41.84 -18.00
N ASN A 40 24.22 -43.05 -17.70
CA ASN A 40 24.49 -43.47 -16.32
C ASN A 40 25.54 -42.56 -15.63
N GLY A 41 26.42 -41.90 -16.38
CA GLY A 41 27.38 -40.91 -15.87
C GLY A 41 26.72 -39.67 -15.24
N PHE A 42 25.48 -39.35 -15.61
CA PHE A 42 24.73 -38.21 -15.08
C PHE A 42 24.00 -38.52 -13.76
N SER A 43 23.78 -39.79 -13.43
CA SER A 43 23.00 -40.19 -12.25
C SER A 43 23.52 -39.56 -10.95
N LYS A 44 24.84 -39.63 -10.71
CA LYS A 44 25.46 -39.05 -9.51
C LYS A 44 25.45 -37.51 -9.50
N PRO A 45 25.85 -36.80 -10.59
CA PRO A 45 25.70 -35.34 -10.67
C PRO A 45 24.28 -34.83 -10.44
N LEU A 46 23.27 -35.48 -11.04
CA LEU A 46 21.86 -35.10 -10.88
C LEU A 46 21.40 -35.30 -9.43
N ALA A 47 21.71 -36.45 -8.83
CA ALA A 47 21.42 -36.71 -7.42
C ALA A 47 22.10 -35.70 -6.47
N ASN A 48 23.32 -35.26 -6.79
CA ASN A 48 24.01 -34.20 -6.05
C ASN A 48 23.31 -32.85 -6.18
N THR A 49 22.80 -32.48 -7.36
CA THR A 49 22.00 -31.26 -7.53
C THR A 49 20.72 -31.32 -6.71
N VAL A 50 20.01 -32.45 -6.73
CA VAL A 50 18.79 -32.64 -5.92
C VAL A 50 19.10 -32.55 -4.43
N SER A 51 20.17 -33.20 -3.95
CA SER A 51 20.54 -33.18 -2.54
C SER A 51 21.02 -31.81 -2.05
N ASN A 52 21.74 -31.06 -2.88
CA ASN A 52 22.17 -29.69 -2.57
C ASN A 52 20.99 -28.71 -2.41
N HIS A 53 19.88 -28.96 -3.09
CA HIS A 53 18.67 -28.16 -2.98
C HIS A 53 17.65 -28.72 -1.97
N ALA A 54 17.94 -29.85 -1.32
CA ALA A 54 17.07 -30.40 -0.29
C ALA A 54 16.88 -29.39 0.86
N VAL A 55 15.63 -29.16 1.25
CA VAL A 55 15.28 -28.21 2.31
C VAL A 55 15.78 -28.75 3.64
N HIS A 56 16.72 -28.04 4.28
CA HIS A 56 17.18 -28.40 5.62
C HIS A 56 16.13 -28.05 6.68
N LYS A 57 16.04 -28.86 7.73
CA LYS A 57 15.12 -28.63 8.87
C LYS A 57 15.29 -27.26 9.53
N GLY A 58 16.50 -26.67 9.48
CA GLY A 58 16.76 -25.32 9.98
C GLY A 58 16.08 -24.23 9.15
N ASP A 59 16.04 -24.40 7.83
CA ASP A 59 15.46 -23.45 6.89
C ASP A 59 13.94 -23.45 6.99
N GLN A 60 13.35 -24.65 7.11
CA GLN A 60 11.92 -24.80 7.37
C GLN A 60 11.51 -24.09 8.67
N LYS A 61 12.25 -24.30 9.77
CA LYS A 61 11.99 -23.60 11.04
C LYS A 61 12.08 -22.07 10.92
N ARG A 62 13.00 -21.55 10.09
CA ARG A 62 13.09 -20.11 9.82
C ARG A 62 11.85 -19.62 9.07
N LYS A 63 11.41 -20.33 8.04
CA LYS A 63 10.18 -20.03 7.28
C LYS A 63 8.94 -20.07 8.18
N ASP A 64 8.76 -21.12 8.97
CA ASP A 64 7.62 -21.30 9.88
C ASP A 64 7.57 -20.18 10.94
N GLY A 65 8.72 -19.84 11.53
CA GLY A 65 8.81 -18.76 12.51
C GLY A 65 8.49 -17.39 11.92
N LEU A 66 8.91 -17.13 10.68
CA LEU A 66 8.56 -15.91 9.95
C LEU A 66 7.07 -15.87 9.59
N PHE A 67 6.52 -16.99 9.12
CA PHE A 67 5.09 -17.12 8.81
C PHE A 67 4.22 -16.78 10.02
N GLN A 68 4.48 -17.40 11.18
CA GLN A 68 3.74 -17.15 12.42
C GLN A 68 3.85 -15.68 12.87
N HIS A 69 5.02 -15.05 12.67
CA HIS A 69 5.20 -13.63 12.99
C HIS A 69 4.36 -12.73 12.08
N LEU A 70 4.37 -12.99 10.78
CA LEU A 70 3.61 -12.22 9.80
C LEU A 70 2.11 -12.44 9.98
N GLU A 71 1.67 -13.67 10.23
CA GLU A 71 0.27 -14.01 10.48
C GLU A 71 -0.29 -13.22 11.67
N LYS A 72 0.40 -13.23 12.82
CA LYS A 72 0.01 -12.42 14.00
C LYS A 72 -0.01 -10.93 13.69
N SER A 73 0.98 -10.44 12.94
CA SER A 73 1.10 -9.03 12.57
C SER A 73 -0.06 -8.58 11.68
N VAL A 74 -0.43 -9.40 10.71
CA VAL A 74 -1.53 -9.13 9.79
C VAL A 74 -2.87 -9.22 10.51
N ALA A 75 -3.09 -10.27 11.31
CA ALA A 75 -4.32 -10.46 12.09
C ALA A 75 -4.59 -9.30 13.06
N SER A 76 -3.55 -8.69 13.62
CA SER A 76 -3.69 -7.51 14.49
C SER A 76 -4.21 -6.25 13.76
N LYS A 77 -4.09 -6.19 12.43
CA LYS A 77 -4.44 -5.00 11.62
C LYS A 77 -5.64 -5.19 10.72
N PHE A 78 -5.91 -6.42 10.32
CA PHE A 78 -6.95 -6.75 9.35
C PHE A 78 -7.82 -7.86 9.95
N ALA A 79 -9.05 -7.52 10.32
CA ALA A 79 -10.03 -8.50 10.75
C ALA A 79 -10.39 -9.44 9.58
N ASN A 80 -10.72 -10.69 9.89
CA ASN A 80 -11.10 -11.73 8.91
C ASN A 80 -10.05 -11.96 7.80
N SER A 81 -8.77 -11.73 8.10
CA SER A 81 -7.68 -11.99 7.17
C SER A 81 -7.13 -13.40 7.33
N LYS A 82 -6.82 -14.08 6.22
CA LYS A 82 -6.10 -15.37 6.21
C LYS A 82 -4.79 -15.23 5.44
N LEU A 83 -3.67 -15.56 6.08
CA LEU A 83 -2.37 -15.65 5.43
C LEU A 83 -2.12 -17.10 5.04
N SER A 84 -1.63 -17.35 3.83
CA SER A 84 -1.33 -18.70 3.36
C SER A 84 -0.04 -18.71 2.55
N VAL A 85 0.78 -19.74 2.73
CA VAL A 85 1.99 -19.96 1.92
C VAL A 85 1.56 -20.50 0.57
N PHE A 86 2.22 -20.07 -0.50
CA PHE A 86 2.01 -20.64 -1.83
C PHE A 86 3.34 -20.74 -2.59
N GLY A 87 3.26 -21.16 -3.84
CA GLY A 87 4.36 -21.18 -4.78
C GLY A 87 5.36 -22.30 -4.53
N SER A 88 6.60 -22.05 -4.92
CA SER A 88 7.64 -23.08 -4.97
C SER A 88 7.94 -23.67 -3.58
N SER A 89 7.84 -22.85 -2.53
CA SER A 89 8.10 -23.27 -1.15
C SER A 89 7.13 -24.33 -0.62
N GLU A 90 5.88 -24.31 -1.09
CA GLU A 90 4.82 -25.23 -0.61
C GLU A 90 4.63 -26.41 -1.57
N SER A 91 4.81 -26.22 -2.88
CA SER A 91 4.71 -27.30 -3.89
C SER A 91 5.76 -28.40 -3.76
N GLY A 92 6.81 -28.21 -2.95
CA GLY A 92 7.94 -29.14 -2.85
C GLY A 92 8.90 -29.10 -4.04
N LEU A 93 8.69 -28.19 -5.01
CA LEU A 93 9.49 -28.04 -6.22
C LEU A 93 10.46 -26.84 -6.16
N ALA A 94 10.71 -26.27 -4.99
CA ALA A 94 11.59 -25.12 -4.80
C ALA A 94 13.08 -25.46 -4.90
N LEU A 95 13.85 -24.50 -5.42
CA LEU A 95 15.28 -24.41 -5.16
C LEU A 95 15.51 -23.80 -3.76
N LYS A 96 16.64 -24.14 -3.14
CA LYS A 96 17.03 -23.67 -1.78
C LYS A 96 16.97 -22.15 -1.57
N SER A 97 17.28 -21.36 -2.60
CA SER A 97 17.28 -19.90 -2.59
C SER A 97 15.94 -19.27 -3.03
N GLY A 98 14.88 -20.06 -3.15
CA GLY A 98 13.57 -19.57 -3.62
C GLY A 98 12.92 -18.56 -2.66
N ASP A 99 12.23 -17.59 -3.25
CA ASP A 99 11.44 -16.60 -2.54
C ASP A 99 10.32 -17.27 -1.69
N PHE A 100 9.95 -16.60 -0.60
CA PHE A 100 8.88 -17.04 0.28
C PHE A 100 7.57 -16.33 -0.10
N ASP A 101 6.78 -16.99 -0.94
CA ASP A 101 5.53 -16.46 -1.48
C ASP A 101 4.36 -16.65 -0.49
N LEU A 102 3.68 -15.54 -0.17
CA LEU A 102 2.57 -15.48 0.76
C LEU A 102 1.34 -14.82 0.14
N CYS A 103 0.19 -15.44 0.28
CA CYS A 103 -1.09 -14.90 -0.17
C CYS A 103 -1.89 -14.44 1.05
N LEU A 104 -2.27 -13.17 1.05
CA LEU A 104 -3.13 -12.58 2.06
C LEU A 104 -4.55 -12.47 1.49
N GLN A 105 -5.45 -13.29 2.02
CA GLN A 105 -6.87 -13.27 1.69
C GLN A 105 -7.61 -12.37 2.66
N ILE A 106 -8.24 -11.31 2.13
CA ILE A 106 -9.10 -10.40 2.89
C ILE A 106 -10.40 -10.18 2.08
N PRO A 107 -11.58 -10.53 2.63
CA PRO A 107 -12.87 -10.26 2.00
C PRO A 107 -13.08 -8.76 1.72
N ASP A 108 -13.66 -8.42 0.57
CA ASP A 108 -14.05 -7.05 0.17
C ASP A 108 -12.93 -5.99 0.24
N ALA A 109 -11.67 -6.43 0.16
CA ALA A 109 -10.52 -5.57 0.31
C ALA A 109 -10.22 -4.72 -0.94
N LYS A 110 -10.08 -3.40 -0.75
CA LYS A 110 -9.41 -2.54 -1.73
C LYS A 110 -7.91 -2.86 -1.76
N GLN A 111 -7.51 -3.85 -2.56
CA GLN A 111 -6.16 -4.42 -2.65
C GLN A 111 -5.04 -3.36 -2.61
N LYS A 112 -5.12 -2.33 -3.47
CA LYS A 112 -4.12 -1.23 -3.53
C LYS A 112 -3.99 -0.41 -2.24
N LYS A 113 -5.06 -0.29 -1.43
CA LYS A 113 -5.01 0.41 -0.14
C LYS A 113 -4.42 -0.49 0.94
N VAL A 114 -4.82 -1.76 0.95
CA VAL A 114 -4.33 -2.77 1.89
C VAL A 114 -2.82 -2.97 1.71
N ILE A 115 -2.35 -3.07 0.48
CA ILE A 115 -0.94 -3.32 0.19
C ILE A 115 -0.02 -2.17 0.64
N LYS A 116 -0.49 -0.92 0.51
CA LYS A 116 0.20 0.25 1.05
C LYS A 116 0.26 0.25 2.58
N LYS A 117 -0.82 -0.19 3.24
CA LYS A 117 -0.85 -0.34 4.71
C LYS A 117 0.13 -1.44 5.16
N ILE A 118 0.21 -2.56 4.45
CA ILE A 118 1.15 -3.64 4.71
C ILE A 118 2.59 -3.15 4.54
N GLY A 119 2.93 -2.50 3.43
CA GLY A 119 4.27 -1.93 3.24
C GLY A 119 4.67 -0.96 4.36
N GLY A 120 3.73 -0.12 4.83
CA GLY A 120 3.95 0.75 5.99
C GLY A 120 4.14 -0.02 7.31
N MET A 121 3.41 -1.13 7.51
CA MET A 121 3.58 -2.03 8.65
C MET A 121 4.95 -2.70 8.65
N LEU A 122 5.35 -3.29 7.52
CA LEU A 122 6.62 -4.01 7.37
C LEU A 122 7.81 -3.08 7.61
N ARG A 123 7.78 -1.86 7.07
CA ARG A 123 8.77 -0.82 7.37
C ARG A 123 8.82 -0.48 8.86
N GLY A 124 7.65 -0.38 9.50
CA GLY A 124 7.54 -0.14 10.94
C GLY A 124 8.10 -1.28 11.79
N GLN A 125 8.01 -2.53 11.32
CA GLN A 125 8.62 -3.72 11.93
C GLN A 125 10.10 -3.87 11.58
N GLY A 126 10.65 -2.96 10.77
CA GLY A 126 12.05 -2.93 10.37
C GLY A 126 12.41 -3.92 9.26
N MET A 127 11.46 -4.47 8.51
CA MET A 127 11.79 -5.28 7.32
C MET A 127 12.62 -4.45 6.32
N GLU A 128 13.50 -5.11 5.60
CA GLU A 128 14.43 -4.48 4.65
C GLU A 128 13.90 -4.54 3.22
N SER A 129 14.43 -3.69 2.34
CA SER A 129 14.09 -3.65 0.91
C SER A 129 12.58 -3.70 0.61
N VAL A 130 11.76 -2.98 1.39
CA VAL A 130 10.29 -3.02 1.26
C VAL A 130 9.83 -2.24 0.02
N GLU A 131 9.51 -2.99 -1.03
CA GLU A 131 9.02 -2.51 -2.32
C GLU A 131 7.54 -2.81 -2.51
N ILE A 132 6.77 -1.81 -2.93
CA ILE A 132 5.31 -1.93 -3.08
C ILE A 132 4.97 -1.81 -4.57
N LEU A 133 4.63 -2.95 -5.20
CA LEU A 133 4.34 -3.05 -6.61
C LEU A 133 2.83 -3.09 -6.84
N THR A 134 2.24 -1.94 -7.18
CA THR A 134 0.78 -1.78 -7.32
C THR A 134 0.25 -1.68 -8.74
N ARG A 135 1.15 -1.69 -9.74
CA ARG A 135 0.81 -1.52 -11.16
C ARG A 135 0.48 -2.84 -11.86
N ALA A 136 0.93 -3.98 -11.34
CA ALA A 136 0.67 -5.30 -11.90
C ALA A 136 -0.79 -5.74 -11.70
N LYS A 137 -1.24 -6.74 -12.49
CA LYS A 137 -2.56 -7.38 -12.38
C LYS A 137 -2.83 -7.85 -10.95
N VAL A 138 -1.82 -8.47 -10.32
CA VAL A 138 -1.81 -8.85 -8.91
C VAL A 138 -0.84 -7.93 -8.17
N PRO A 139 -1.32 -7.03 -7.29
CA PRO A 139 -0.45 -6.20 -6.46
C PRO A 139 0.37 -7.06 -5.48
N ILE A 140 1.67 -6.75 -5.35
CA ILE A 140 2.62 -7.47 -4.49
C ILE A 140 3.46 -6.51 -3.64
N VAL A 141 3.82 -6.94 -2.43
CA VAL A 141 4.88 -6.31 -1.61
C VAL A 141 6.04 -7.27 -1.54
N LYS A 142 7.21 -6.82 -2.00
CA LYS A 142 8.46 -7.54 -1.83
C LYS A 142 9.23 -6.97 -0.65
N PHE A 143 9.84 -7.81 0.16
CA PHE A 143 10.71 -7.38 1.26
C PHE A 143 11.68 -8.49 1.67
N LYS A 144 12.72 -8.11 2.41
CA LYS A 144 13.64 -9.06 3.03
C LYS A 144 13.44 -9.05 4.53
N ASP A 145 13.25 -10.23 5.13
CA ASP A 145 13.30 -10.36 6.58
C ASP A 145 14.77 -10.46 7.02
N PRO A 146 15.32 -9.46 7.74
CA PRO A 146 16.72 -9.47 8.16
C PRO A 146 17.04 -10.56 9.18
N ARG A 147 16.03 -11.14 9.88
CA ARG A 147 16.28 -12.19 10.87
C ARG A 147 16.49 -13.55 10.20
N SER A 148 15.64 -13.90 9.25
CA SER A 148 15.76 -15.15 8.50
C SER A 148 16.65 -15.03 7.28
N GLY A 149 16.91 -13.82 6.77
CA GLY A 149 17.59 -13.56 5.50
C GLY A 149 16.73 -13.88 4.27
N LEU A 150 15.46 -14.24 4.45
CA LEU A 150 14.56 -14.65 3.38
C LEU A 150 13.98 -13.43 2.64
N ASN A 151 13.91 -13.55 1.32
CA ASN A 151 13.09 -12.67 0.48
C ASN A 151 11.65 -13.17 0.52
N VAL A 152 10.70 -12.25 0.66
CA VAL A 152 9.28 -12.55 0.87
C VAL A 152 8.44 -11.68 -0.05
N ASP A 153 7.50 -12.33 -0.74
CA ASP A 153 6.53 -11.67 -1.62
C ASP A 153 5.13 -11.89 -1.05
N ILE A 154 4.44 -10.80 -0.66
CA ILE A 154 3.04 -10.84 -0.20
C ILE A 154 2.12 -10.34 -1.31
N SER A 155 1.29 -11.23 -1.84
CA SER A 155 0.20 -10.92 -2.76
C SER A 155 -1.14 -10.81 -2.02
N ILE A 156 -2.12 -10.09 -2.58
CA ILE A 156 -3.45 -9.96 -1.98
C ILE A 156 -4.48 -10.66 -2.86
N ASN A 157 -5.28 -11.53 -2.25
CA ASN A 157 -6.37 -12.29 -2.89
C ASN A 157 -5.93 -13.07 -4.15
N ASN A 158 -4.67 -13.48 -4.23
CA ASN A 158 -4.18 -14.38 -5.29
C ASN A 158 -4.61 -15.83 -5.00
N SER A 159 -5.93 -16.08 -5.02
CA SER A 159 -6.49 -17.36 -4.60
C SER A 159 -6.17 -18.48 -5.58
N LEU A 160 -6.15 -18.20 -6.90
CA LEU A 160 -5.78 -19.20 -7.92
C LEU A 160 -4.37 -19.75 -7.72
N ALA A 161 -3.40 -18.93 -7.31
CA ALA A 161 -2.06 -19.39 -7.05
C ALA A 161 -1.98 -20.43 -5.91
N LEU A 162 -2.90 -20.38 -4.93
CA LEU A 162 -3.00 -21.41 -3.89
C LEU A 162 -3.43 -22.76 -4.47
N TYR A 163 -4.39 -22.76 -5.40
CA TYR A 163 -4.84 -23.96 -6.09
C TYR A 163 -3.75 -24.51 -7.04
N ASN A 164 -3.09 -23.65 -7.82
CA ASN A 164 -1.94 -24.03 -8.65
C ASN A 164 -0.85 -24.70 -7.82
N THR A 165 -0.55 -24.15 -6.64
CA THR A 165 0.43 -24.71 -5.72
C THR A 165 0.00 -26.07 -5.18
N LYS A 166 -1.27 -26.23 -4.82
CA LYS A 166 -1.84 -27.49 -4.36
C LYS A 166 -1.77 -28.56 -5.46
N LEU A 167 -2.12 -28.21 -6.70
CA LEU A 167 -2.04 -29.11 -7.85
C LEU A 167 -0.60 -29.60 -8.07
N LEU A 168 0.37 -28.69 -8.07
CA LEU A 168 1.79 -29.06 -8.20
C LEU A 168 2.27 -29.94 -7.05
N SER A 169 1.84 -29.67 -5.80
CA SER A 169 2.16 -30.53 -4.65
C SER A 169 1.60 -31.93 -4.83
N MET A 170 0.36 -32.06 -5.32
CA MET A 170 -0.25 -33.36 -5.57
C MET A 170 0.52 -34.16 -6.62
N TYR A 171 0.92 -33.52 -7.73
CA TYR A 171 1.82 -34.16 -8.70
C TYR A 171 3.15 -34.57 -8.08
N ALA A 172 3.74 -33.71 -7.24
CA ALA A 172 5.01 -33.97 -6.58
C ALA A 172 4.95 -35.12 -5.57
N ASP A 173 3.75 -35.47 -5.09
CA ASP A 173 3.49 -36.59 -4.18
C ASP A 173 3.11 -37.88 -4.93
N CYS A 174 2.76 -37.82 -6.22
CA CYS A 174 2.50 -39.00 -7.05
C CYS A 174 3.76 -39.86 -7.27
N ASP A 175 4.90 -39.23 -7.61
CA ASP A 175 6.15 -39.95 -7.89
C ASP A 175 7.38 -39.13 -7.44
N PRO A 176 8.37 -39.72 -6.73
CA PRO A 176 9.58 -39.03 -6.30
C PRO A 176 10.38 -38.36 -7.43
N ARG A 177 10.35 -38.91 -8.65
CA ARG A 177 11.06 -38.40 -9.82
C ARG A 177 10.53 -37.04 -10.26
N VAL A 178 9.29 -36.68 -9.91
CA VAL A 178 8.71 -35.35 -10.16
C VAL A 178 9.55 -34.27 -9.48
N LYS A 179 9.82 -34.43 -8.18
CA LYS A 179 10.63 -33.50 -7.39
C LYS A 179 12.06 -33.45 -7.92
N GLN A 180 12.64 -34.60 -8.24
CA GLN A 180 14.01 -34.71 -8.77
C GLN A 180 14.15 -33.97 -10.11
N LEU A 181 13.26 -34.26 -11.08
CA LEU A 181 13.30 -33.66 -12.41
C LEU A 181 13.05 -32.15 -12.34
N ALA A 182 12.05 -31.72 -11.58
CA ALA A 182 11.74 -30.29 -11.40
C ALA A 182 12.94 -29.52 -10.83
N ILE A 183 13.63 -30.05 -9.82
CA ILE A 183 14.82 -29.41 -9.25
C ILE A 183 15.96 -29.33 -10.28
N CYS A 184 16.24 -30.40 -11.01
CA CYS A 184 17.29 -30.42 -12.04
C CYS A 184 17.02 -29.41 -13.16
N ILE A 185 15.79 -29.38 -13.71
CA ILE A 185 15.41 -28.45 -14.77
C ILE A 185 15.42 -27.01 -14.28
N LYS A 186 14.91 -26.73 -13.07
CA LYS A 186 14.91 -25.37 -12.52
C LYS A 186 16.32 -24.87 -12.20
N HIS A 187 17.19 -25.74 -11.69
CA HIS A 187 18.60 -25.41 -11.48
C HIS A 187 19.25 -25.03 -12.81
N TRP A 188 19.11 -25.87 -13.84
CA TRP A 188 19.60 -25.56 -15.19
C TRP A 188 19.03 -24.22 -15.70
N ALA A 189 17.72 -24.03 -15.64
CA ALA A 189 17.05 -22.85 -16.17
C ALA A 189 17.49 -21.55 -15.46
N MET A 190 17.77 -21.64 -14.15
CA MET A 190 18.33 -20.54 -13.36
C MET A 190 19.77 -20.21 -13.78
N HIS A 191 20.65 -21.21 -13.92
CA HIS A 191 22.05 -20.98 -14.30
C HIS A 191 22.21 -20.52 -15.76
N ARG A 192 21.31 -20.96 -16.65
CA ARG A 192 21.30 -20.58 -18.07
C ARG A 192 20.50 -19.32 -18.39
N ASN A 193 19.99 -18.62 -17.38
CA ASN A 193 19.24 -17.37 -17.54
C ASN A 193 18.01 -17.51 -18.46
N VAL A 194 17.25 -18.58 -18.27
CA VAL A 194 15.98 -18.86 -18.97
C VAL A 194 14.78 -19.02 -18.02
N SER A 195 14.95 -18.67 -16.75
CA SER A 195 13.92 -18.69 -15.70
C SER A 195 13.74 -17.32 -15.00
N ASP A 196 13.64 -16.24 -15.77
CA ASP A 196 13.51 -14.86 -15.29
C ASP A 196 12.43 -14.10 -16.08
N ALA A 197 11.18 -14.20 -15.60
CA ALA A 197 10.03 -13.60 -16.25
C ALA A 197 10.11 -12.07 -16.41
N PRO A 198 10.60 -11.29 -15.42
CA PRO A 198 10.84 -9.85 -15.59
C PRO A 198 11.77 -9.48 -16.75
N SER A 199 12.78 -10.30 -17.06
CA SER A 199 13.69 -10.08 -18.20
C SER A 199 13.18 -10.64 -19.53
N GLY A 200 12.00 -11.26 -19.54
CA GLY A 200 11.35 -11.74 -20.76
C GLY A 200 11.63 -13.21 -21.09
N THR A 201 11.87 -14.06 -20.08
CA THR A 201 11.95 -15.53 -20.23
C THR A 201 10.84 -16.23 -19.44
N LEU A 202 10.82 -17.56 -19.39
CA LEU A 202 9.77 -18.30 -18.69
C LEU A 202 9.88 -18.12 -17.16
N SER A 203 8.75 -18.25 -16.48
CA SER A 203 8.72 -18.25 -15.01
C SER A 203 9.11 -19.62 -14.44
N SER A 204 9.54 -19.65 -13.18
CA SER A 204 9.79 -20.88 -12.41
C SER A 204 8.55 -21.80 -12.35
N TYR A 205 7.35 -21.19 -12.36
CA TYR A 205 6.07 -21.91 -12.43
C TYR A 205 5.87 -22.56 -13.81
N ALA A 206 6.10 -21.82 -14.91
CA ALA A 206 5.99 -22.36 -16.26
C ALA A 206 6.95 -23.55 -16.49
N TRP A 207 8.19 -23.48 -16.00
CA TRP A 207 9.11 -24.62 -16.03
C TRP A 207 8.60 -25.83 -15.24
N SER A 208 7.90 -25.60 -14.14
CA SER A 208 7.29 -26.69 -13.35
C SER A 208 6.12 -27.33 -14.12
N VAL A 209 5.30 -26.53 -14.82
CA VAL A 209 4.23 -27.01 -15.71
C VAL A 209 4.79 -27.84 -16.86
N LEU A 210 5.88 -27.38 -17.51
CA LEU A 210 6.57 -28.15 -18.56
C LEU A 210 7.09 -29.50 -18.05
N VAL A 211 7.64 -29.53 -16.83
CA VAL A 211 8.09 -30.79 -16.20
C VAL A 211 6.92 -31.73 -15.97
N ILE A 212 5.81 -31.25 -15.43
CA ILE A 212 4.61 -32.07 -15.24
C ILE A 212 4.06 -32.57 -16.58
N ASN A 213 3.99 -31.70 -17.61
CA ASN A 213 3.54 -32.08 -18.94
C ASN A 213 4.41 -33.19 -19.54
N HIS A 214 5.73 -33.09 -19.42
CA HIS A 214 6.65 -34.13 -19.88
C HIS A 214 6.41 -35.45 -19.15
N LEU A 215 6.24 -35.42 -17.83
CA LEU A 215 5.97 -36.63 -17.04
C LEU A 215 4.59 -37.24 -17.33
N LEU A 216 3.59 -36.44 -17.70
CA LEU A 216 2.29 -36.92 -18.20
C LEU A 216 2.46 -37.64 -19.54
N GLU A 217 3.19 -37.03 -20.48
CA GLU A 217 3.48 -37.62 -21.81
C GLU A 217 4.29 -38.92 -21.70
N GLN A 218 5.21 -39.01 -20.74
CA GLN A 218 5.98 -40.24 -20.43
C GLN A 218 5.19 -41.25 -19.57
N GLN A 219 3.95 -40.95 -19.18
CA GLN A 219 3.11 -41.79 -18.32
C GLN A 219 3.77 -42.13 -16.97
N VAL A 220 4.54 -41.18 -16.41
CA VAL A 220 5.13 -41.28 -15.06
C VAL A 220 4.14 -40.79 -13.99
N VAL A 221 3.30 -39.81 -14.31
CA VAL A 221 2.24 -39.30 -13.43
C VAL A 221 0.88 -39.33 -14.14
N PRO A 222 -0.24 -39.52 -13.42
CA PRO A 222 -1.58 -39.50 -14.00
C PRO A 222 -2.07 -38.07 -14.24
N ASN A 223 -3.02 -37.86 -15.16
CA ASN A 223 -3.68 -36.55 -15.28
C ASN A 223 -4.66 -36.35 -14.10
N ILE A 224 -4.21 -35.60 -13.10
CA ILE A 224 -4.96 -35.31 -11.86
C ILE A 224 -6.24 -34.49 -12.11
N GLN A 225 -6.33 -33.76 -13.23
CA GLN A 225 -7.49 -32.93 -13.56
C GLN A 225 -8.49 -33.63 -14.50
N SER A 226 -8.24 -34.90 -14.84
CA SER A 226 -9.18 -35.74 -15.60
C SER A 226 -10.30 -36.27 -14.71
N GLY A 227 -11.42 -36.69 -15.31
CA GLY A 227 -12.60 -37.22 -14.61
C GLY A 227 -13.89 -36.42 -14.84
N ASP A 228 -15.02 -37.02 -14.48
CA ASP A 228 -16.36 -36.47 -14.74
C ASP A 228 -16.84 -35.49 -13.68
N SER A 229 -16.39 -35.67 -12.43
CA SER A 229 -16.74 -34.80 -11.30
C SER A 229 -16.03 -33.45 -11.40
N ARG A 230 -16.81 -32.37 -11.60
CA ARG A 230 -16.27 -31.00 -11.72
C ARG A 230 -16.43 -30.19 -10.42
N THR A 231 -15.37 -29.51 -10.00
CA THR A 231 -15.36 -28.61 -8.84
C THR A 231 -15.30 -27.15 -9.28
N LEU A 232 -16.47 -26.53 -9.49
CA LEU A 232 -16.57 -25.14 -9.92
C LEU A 232 -16.55 -24.19 -8.72
N VAL A 233 -15.65 -23.20 -8.73
CA VAL A 233 -15.50 -22.19 -7.67
C VAL A 233 -15.47 -20.80 -8.27
N LYS A 234 -16.26 -19.89 -7.69
CA LYS A 234 -16.29 -18.48 -8.10
C LYS A 234 -15.22 -17.68 -7.35
N ILE A 235 -14.26 -17.10 -8.10
CA ILE A 235 -13.18 -16.25 -7.60
C ILE A 235 -13.21 -14.94 -8.41
N ASP A 236 -13.29 -13.80 -7.72
CA ASP A 236 -13.30 -12.46 -8.35
C ASP A 236 -14.33 -12.34 -9.48
N GLU A 237 -15.57 -12.75 -9.19
CA GLU A 237 -16.72 -12.75 -10.11
C GLU A 237 -16.65 -13.71 -11.31
N ARG A 238 -15.52 -14.40 -11.49
CA ARG A 238 -15.32 -15.41 -12.53
C ARG A 238 -15.39 -16.83 -11.95
N GLU A 239 -16.00 -17.74 -12.68
CA GLU A 239 -16.05 -19.15 -12.32
C GLU A 239 -14.84 -19.88 -12.89
N TYR A 240 -14.18 -20.68 -12.06
CA TYR A 240 -13.04 -21.51 -12.43
C TYR A 240 -13.34 -22.97 -12.09
N ASP A 241 -12.92 -23.88 -12.98
CA ASP A 241 -12.94 -25.31 -12.70
C ASP A 241 -11.65 -25.73 -12.00
N LEU A 242 -11.74 -25.95 -10.69
CA LEU A 242 -10.63 -26.30 -9.80
C LEU A 242 -10.56 -27.81 -9.50
N THR A 243 -11.05 -28.64 -10.42
CA THR A 243 -11.04 -30.10 -10.29
C THR A 243 -9.63 -30.64 -10.09
N MET A 244 -9.48 -31.47 -9.04
CA MET A 244 -8.24 -32.14 -8.66
C MET A 244 -8.60 -33.50 -8.04
N ASN A 245 -8.24 -34.59 -8.72
CA ASN A 245 -8.63 -35.95 -8.33
C ASN A 245 -7.41 -36.75 -7.83
N ASN A 246 -7.44 -37.15 -6.56
CA ASN A 246 -6.35 -37.90 -5.90
C ASN A 246 -6.36 -39.40 -6.20
N GLU A 247 -7.45 -39.94 -6.73
CA GLU A 247 -7.67 -41.39 -6.85
C GLU A 247 -7.26 -41.97 -8.20
N ILE A 248 -6.81 -41.11 -9.12
CA ILE A 248 -6.42 -41.53 -10.47
C ILE A 248 -5.08 -42.24 -10.39
N LYS A 249 -5.06 -43.50 -10.82
CA LYS A 249 -3.84 -44.30 -10.94
C LYS A 249 -3.48 -44.47 -12.41
N ILE A 250 -2.20 -44.67 -12.68
CA ILE A 250 -1.71 -45.06 -14.00
C ILE A 250 -1.67 -46.58 -14.04
N ASP A 251 -2.12 -47.16 -15.14
CA ASP A 251 -2.09 -48.62 -15.34
C ASP A 251 -0.69 -49.15 -15.72
N SER A 252 0.22 -48.27 -16.15
CA SER A 252 1.58 -48.59 -16.60
C SER A 252 2.64 -48.05 -15.64
N GLU A 253 3.52 -48.92 -15.13
CA GLU A 253 4.71 -48.51 -14.36
C GLU A 253 5.85 -48.11 -15.31
N ASN A 254 6.00 -46.80 -15.55
CA ASN A 254 7.17 -46.27 -16.25
C ASN A 254 8.42 -46.45 -15.36
N ASN A 255 9.43 -47.17 -15.87
CA ASN A 255 10.69 -47.48 -15.17
C ASN A 255 11.89 -46.61 -15.59
N MET A 256 11.66 -45.52 -16.32
CA MET A 256 12.73 -44.63 -16.75
C MET A 256 13.45 -44.02 -15.56
N LYS A 257 14.78 -43.99 -15.65
CA LYS A 257 15.65 -43.37 -14.65
C LYS A 257 15.63 -41.85 -14.77
N ILE A 258 16.12 -41.16 -13.74
CA ILE A 258 16.13 -39.69 -13.73
C ILE A 258 16.98 -39.10 -14.86
N GLU A 259 18.13 -39.70 -15.18
CA GLU A 259 18.99 -39.28 -16.29
C GLU A 259 18.29 -39.38 -17.65
N GLU A 260 17.50 -40.43 -17.86
CA GLU A 260 16.71 -40.64 -19.08
C GLU A 260 15.55 -39.64 -19.17
N LEU A 261 14.91 -39.33 -18.04
CA LEU A 261 13.85 -38.32 -17.96
C LEU A 261 14.38 -36.90 -18.20
N VAL A 262 15.56 -36.56 -17.68
CA VAL A 262 16.20 -35.25 -17.92
C VAL A 262 16.60 -35.12 -19.40
N TYR A 263 17.23 -36.15 -19.98
CA TYR A 263 17.60 -36.13 -21.39
C TYR A 263 16.36 -36.05 -22.29
N SER A 264 15.36 -36.90 -22.06
CA SER A 264 14.12 -36.90 -22.85
C SER A 264 13.36 -35.59 -22.72
N PHE A 265 13.40 -34.91 -21.56
CA PHE A 265 12.83 -33.57 -21.39
C PHE A 265 13.48 -32.57 -22.35
N PHE A 266 14.82 -32.50 -22.36
CA PHE A 266 15.55 -31.58 -23.24
C PHE A 266 15.31 -31.92 -24.71
N LYS A 267 15.37 -33.20 -25.07
CA LYS A 267 15.11 -33.66 -26.43
C LYS A 267 13.70 -33.29 -26.89
N ASN A 268 12.69 -33.62 -26.10
CA ASN A 268 11.27 -33.36 -26.40
C ASN A 268 11.06 -31.87 -26.69
N TYR A 269 11.43 -30.98 -25.75
CA TYR A 269 11.19 -29.55 -25.93
C TYR A 269 12.13 -28.85 -26.93
N ALA A 270 13.30 -29.43 -27.24
CA ALA A 270 14.18 -28.96 -28.31
C ALA A 270 13.62 -29.27 -29.71
N THR A 271 12.89 -30.38 -29.88
CA THR A 271 12.31 -30.79 -31.18
C THR A 271 10.80 -30.61 -31.26
N ARG A 272 10.19 -30.00 -30.25
CA ARG A 272 8.73 -29.87 -30.17
C ARG A 272 8.20 -28.97 -31.28
N ASN A 273 7.06 -29.36 -31.84
CA ASN A 273 6.34 -28.53 -32.81
C ASN A 273 5.57 -27.42 -32.08
N TRP A 274 6.27 -26.32 -31.79
CA TRP A 274 5.66 -25.13 -31.20
C TRP A 274 4.72 -24.40 -32.17
N THR A 275 4.76 -24.64 -33.48
CA THR A 275 3.90 -23.90 -34.43
C THR A 275 2.46 -24.36 -34.41
N ASP A 276 2.19 -25.63 -34.07
CA ASP A 276 0.84 -26.22 -34.18
C ASP A 276 0.25 -26.67 -32.84
N GLU A 277 1.09 -26.80 -31.81
CA GLU A 277 0.69 -27.33 -30.50
C GLU A 277 0.67 -26.29 -29.38
N VAL A 278 -0.25 -26.46 -28.44
CA VAL A 278 -0.30 -25.77 -27.14
C VAL A 278 -0.12 -26.79 -26.03
N ILE A 279 0.77 -26.51 -25.09
CA ILE A 279 1.01 -27.38 -23.94
C ILE A 279 -0.12 -27.22 -22.91
N SER A 280 -0.70 -28.35 -22.49
CA SER A 280 -1.75 -28.36 -21.47
C SER A 280 -1.66 -29.59 -20.57
N ILE A 281 -1.31 -29.36 -19.29
CA ILE A 281 -1.38 -30.42 -18.28
C ILE A 281 -2.82 -30.79 -17.91
N ARG A 282 -3.78 -29.87 -18.12
CA ARG A 282 -5.20 -30.12 -17.83
C ARG A 282 -5.78 -31.17 -18.78
N HIS A 283 -5.41 -31.09 -20.06
CA HIS A 283 -5.83 -32.08 -21.06
C HIS A 283 -4.94 -33.34 -21.04
N GLY A 284 -3.79 -33.28 -20.36
CA GLY A 284 -2.84 -34.39 -20.22
C GLY A 284 -1.97 -34.62 -21.46
N LYS A 285 -2.15 -33.82 -22.51
CA LYS A 285 -1.43 -33.87 -23.78
C LYS A 285 -1.48 -32.51 -24.47
N ALA A 286 -0.65 -32.32 -25.50
CA ALA A 286 -0.75 -31.15 -26.37
C ALA A 286 -2.14 -31.02 -27.01
N ILE A 287 -2.59 -29.77 -27.13
CA ILE A 287 -3.84 -29.38 -27.79
C ILE A 287 -3.47 -28.73 -29.12
N PRO A 288 -4.14 -29.07 -30.23
CA PRO A 288 -4.02 -28.31 -31.47
C PRO A 288 -4.43 -26.84 -31.29
N ARG A 289 -3.68 -25.91 -31.89
CA ARG A 289 -3.98 -24.48 -31.80
C ARG A 289 -5.37 -24.09 -32.30
N ASP A 290 -5.86 -24.73 -33.36
CA ASP A 290 -7.21 -24.51 -33.89
C ASP A 290 -8.31 -24.81 -32.85
N GLN A 291 -8.10 -25.86 -32.05
CA GLN A 291 -9.02 -26.22 -30.97
C GLN A 291 -8.94 -25.22 -29.81
N LYS A 292 -7.74 -24.71 -29.51
CA LYS A 292 -7.52 -23.80 -28.38
C LYS A 292 -7.89 -22.34 -28.70
N GLY A 293 -7.76 -21.92 -29.97
CA GLY A 293 -7.89 -20.53 -30.40
C GLY A 293 -6.63 -19.68 -30.14
N TRP A 294 -5.49 -20.29 -29.83
CA TRP A 294 -4.21 -19.60 -29.62
C TRP A 294 -3.32 -19.79 -30.85
N MET A 295 -3.52 -18.94 -31.86
CA MET A 295 -2.74 -18.99 -33.09
C MET A 295 -1.33 -18.45 -32.87
N ASN A 296 -0.35 -18.96 -33.63
CA ASN A 296 1.02 -18.46 -33.59
C ASN A 296 1.07 -17.11 -34.33
N GLU A 297 0.94 -15.99 -33.61
CA GLU A 297 0.77 -14.67 -34.24
C GLU A 297 2.09 -14.09 -34.74
N GLU A 298 2.06 -13.41 -35.89
CA GLU A 298 3.19 -12.65 -36.41
C GLU A 298 3.30 -11.27 -35.73
N PRO A 299 4.51 -10.68 -35.58
CA PRO A 299 5.80 -11.17 -36.07
C PRO A 299 6.44 -12.25 -35.18
N SER A 300 7.15 -13.21 -35.81
CA SER A 300 7.95 -14.24 -35.14
C SER A 300 9.10 -13.65 -34.31
N ALA A 301 9.66 -14.42 -33.36
CA ALA A 301 10.86 -14.01 -32.63
C ALA A 301 12.04 -13.68 -33.56
N LEU A 302 12.20 -14.43 -34.66
CA LEU A 302 13.23 -14.16 -35.67
C LEU A 302 12.96 -12.86 -36.43
N ASP A 303 11.70 -12.57 -36.79
CA ASP A 303 11.35 -11.32 -37.49
C ASP A 303 11.63 -10.07 -36.65
N VAL A 304 11.37 -10.17 -35.33
CA VAL A 304 11.64 -9.08 -34.39
C VAL A 304 13.14 -8.82 -34.28
N ILE A 305 13.97 -9.87 -34.17
CA ILE A 305 15.42 -9.74 -34.07
C ILE A 305 16.04 -9.28 -35.39
N ASN A 306 15.51 -9.76 -36.51
CA ASN A 306 16.00 -9.40 -37.83
C ASN A 306 15.55 -8.01 -38.30
N SER A 307 14.56 -7.41 -37.64
CA SER A 307 14.04 -6.08 -37.97
C SER A 307 15.14 -5.01 -37.93
N GLN A 308 15.31 -4.30 -39.06
CA GLN A 308 16.24 -3.18 -39.18
C GLN A 308 15.66 -1.84 -38.69
N LYS A 309 14.44 -1.84 -38.13
CA LYS A 309 13.81 -0.62 -37.59
C LYS A 309 14.49 -0.21 -36.28
N GLU A 310 14.66 1.10 -36.06
CA GLU A 310 15.19 1.65 -34.79
C GLU A 310 14.43 1.15 -33.55
N LYS A 311 13.13 0.90 -33.69
CA LYS A 311 12.31 0.21 -32.69
C LYS A 311 11.68 -1.01 -33.35
N PRO A 312 12.17 -2.23 -33.06
CA PRO A 312 11.59 -3.43 -33.61
C PRO A 312 10.13 -3.58 -33.15
N PRO A 313 9.26 -4.20 -33.98
CA PRO A 313 7.88 -4.45 -33.60
C PRO A 313 7.81 -5.36 -32.37
N ARG A 314 6.69 -5.31 -31.65
CA ARG A 314 6.43 -6.29 -30.59
C ARG A 314 6.15 -7.65 -31.24
N MET A 315 6.77 -8.68 -30.70
CA MET A 315 6.49 -10.08 -31.02
C MET A 315 5.01 -10.40 -30.84
N GLY A 316 4.44 -11.21 -31.75
CA GLY A 316 3.06 -11.69 -31.66
C GLY A 316 2.81 -12.55 -30.41
N GLU A 317 1.54 -12.77 -30.06
CA GLU A 317 1.21 -13.61 -28.90
C GLU A 317 1.34 -15.11 -29.23
N HIS A 318 1.44 -15.94 -28.18
CA HIS A 318 1.30 -17.40 -28.24
C HIS A 318 2.40 -18.22 -28.96
N HIS A 319 3.68 -17.84 -28.95
CA HIS A 319 4.71 -18.65 -29.63
C HIS A 319 5.09 -19.92 -28.86
N LEU A 320 5.62 -19.79 -27.64
CA LEU A 320 5.91 -20.94 -26.76
C LEU A 320 4.71 -21.29 -25.87
N SER A 321 3.52 -21.42 -26.46
CA SER A 321 2.23 -21.48 -25.76
C SER A 321 2.16 -22.56 -24.67
N ILE A 322 1.91 -22.13 -23.43
CA ILE A 322 1.72 -23.02 -22.27
C ILE A 322 0.46 -22.57 -21.52
N GLU A 323 -0.55 -23.42 -21.47
CA GLU A 323 -1.81 -23.17 -20.79
C GLU A 323 -1.67 -23.27 -19.26
N ASP A 324 -2.19 -22.29 -18.51
CA ASP A 324 -2.40 -22.43 -17.07
C ASP A 324 -3.53 -23.44 -16.78
N PRO A 325 -3.33 -24.39 -15.84
CA PRO A 325 -4.27 -25.47 -15.56
C PRO A 325 -5.62 -25.03 -14.98
N PHE A 326 -5.76 -23.80 -14.47
CA PHE A 326 -7.02 -23.28 -13.93
C PHE A 326 -7.50 -22.02 -14.66
N ASP A 327 -6.62 -21.07 -14.97
CA ASP A 327 -6.96 -19.90 -15.80
C ASP A 327 -6.72 -20.22 -17.28
N LEU A 328 -7.69 -20.86 -17.92
CA LEU A 328 -7.56 -21.36 -19.30
C LEU A 328 -7.31 -20.27 -20.35
N ASP A 329 -7.54 -19.00 -20.04
CA ASP A 329 -7.21 -17.88 -20.95
C ASP A 329 -5.79 -17.35 -20.72
N HIS A 330 -5.07 -17.88 -19.75
CA HIS A 330 -3.73 -17.44 -19.40
C HIS A 330 -2.67 -18.32 -20.05
N ASP A 331 -2.01 -17.77 -21.06
CA ASP A 331 -0.75 -18.30 -21.58
C ASP A 331 0.42 -17.87 -20.69
N LEU A 332 1.12 -18.84 -20.10
CA LEU A 332 2.27 -18.62 -19.24
C LEU A 332 3.49 -18.09 -20.01
N SER A 333 3.51 -18.24 -21.34
CA SER A 333 4.58 -17.76 -22.22
C SER A 333 4.41 -16.30 -22.64
N ARG A 334 3.28 -15.64 -22.32
CA ARG A 334 3.01 -14.24 -22.70
C ARG A 334 4.07 -13.23 -22.23
N VAL A 335 4.84 -13.57 -21.20
CA VAL A 335 5.94 -12.76 -20.68
C VAL A 335 7.22 -12.87 -21.53
N VAL A 336 7.33 -13.90 -22.36
CA VAL A 336 8.50 -14.20 -23.18
C VAL A 336 8.64 -13.14 -24.28
N ARG A 337 9.85 -12.62 -24.44
CA ARG A 337 10.22 -11.69 -25.52
C ARG A 337 11.00 -12.44 -26.59
N ALA A 338 11.17 -11.83 -27.77
CA ALA A 338 11.88 -12.44 -28.89
C ALA A 338 13.27 -13.01 -28.51
N GLU A 339 14.12 -12.20 -27.86
CA GLU A 339 15.43 -12.67 -27.34
C GLU A 339 15.29 -13.84 -26.35
N GLY A 340 14.26 -13.79 -25.51
CA GLY A 340 13.99 -14.82 -24.51
C GLY A 340 13.58 -16.14 -25.14
N GLU A 341 12.72 -16.12 -26.17
CA GLU A 341 12.35 -17.31 -26.93
C GLU A 341 13.58 -17.93 -27.61
N LEU A 342 14.34 -17.15 -28.38
CA LEU A 342 15.51 -17.66 -29.08
C LEU A 342 16.51 -18.25 -28.10
N ARG A 343 16.72 -17.61 -26.95
CA ARG A 343 17.58 -18.12 -25.88
C ARG A 343 17.05 -19.42 -25.28
N ILE A 344 15.76 -19.51 -24.96
CA ILE A 344 15.14 -20.74 -24.43
C ILE A 344 15.33 -21.89 -25.41
N ARG A 345 14.99 -21.69 -26.69
CA ARG A 345 15.12 -22.72 -27.73
C ARG A 345 16.57 -23.13 -27.91
N ASN A 346 17.48 -22.16 -28.04
CA ASN A 346 18.92 -22.43 -28.17
C ASN A 346 19.47 -23.24 -26.98
N GLU A 347 19.10 -22.89 -25.75
CA GLU A 347 19.58 -23.58 -24.55
C GLU A 347 18.99 -25.00 -24.40
N LEU A 348 17.73 -25.22 -24.80
CA LEU A 348 17.13 -26.57 -24.84
C LEU A 348 17.89 -27.47 -25.84
N ILE A 349 18.17 -26.96 -27.04
CA ILE A 349 18.93 -27.69 -28.08
C ILE A 349 20.37 -27.94 -27.61
N ARG A 350 21.02 -26.92 -27.04
CA ARG A 350 22.38 -27.05 -26.46
C ARG A 350 22.42 -28.16 -25.42
N ALA A 351 21.49 -28.14 -24.47
CA ALA A 351 21.42 -29.16 -23.43
C ALA A 351 21.25 -30.56 -24.05
N ALA A 352 20.29 -30.74 -24.96
CA ALA A 352 20.05 -32.02 -25.65
C ALA A 352 21.29 -32.51 -26.43
N SER A 353 21.97 -31.61 -27.14
CA SER A 353 23.20 -31.90 -27.89
C SER A 353 24.36 -32.29 -26.98
N MET A 354 24.54 -31.60 -25.85
CA MET A 354 25.59 -31.92 -24.87
C MET A 354 25.39 -33.27 -24.21
N PHE A 355 24.16 -33.71 -23.97
CA PHE A 355 23.90 -35.08 -23.53
C PHE A 355 24.43 -36.10 -24.53
N GLY A 356 24.13 -35.92 -25.83
CA GLY A 356 24.58 -36.81 -26.91
C GLY A 356 26.10 -36.85 -27.10
N ASN A 357 26.76 -35.69 -27.00
CA ASN A 357 28.20 -35.53 -27.23
C ASN A 357 29.08 -35.86 -26.02
N GLY A 358 28.50 -36.31 -24.90
CA GLY A 358 29.24 -36.70 -23.70
C GLY A 358 29.69 -35.54 -22.80
N GLY A 359 29.00 -34.39 -22.88
CA GLY A 359 29.20 -33.28 -21.95
C GLY A 359 28.83 -33.65 -20.51
N THR A 360 29.27 -32.86 -19.55
CA THR A 360 28.99 -33.09 -18.13
C THR A 360 27.80 -32.26 -17.64
N TRP A 361 27.10 -32.71 -16.58
CA TRP A 361 26.02 -31.92 -15.97
C TRP A 361 26.47 -30.52 -15.54
N LYS A 362 27.75 -30.37 -15.15
CA LYS A 362 28.35 -29.09 -14.77
C LYS A 362 28.45 -28.12 -15.95
N GLU A 363 28.80 -28.61 -17.14
CA GLU A 363 28.85 -27.81 -18.39
C GLU A 363 27.44 -27.48 -18.89
N ILE A 364 26.50 -28.42 -18.76
CA ILE A 364 25.10 -28.17 -19.10
C ILE A 364 24.51 -27.07 -18.21
N CYS A 365 24.84 -27.06 -16.92
CA CYS A 365 24.41 -26.04 -15.95
C CYS A 365 25.41 -24.90 -15.74
N GLU A 366 26.35 -24.67 -16.66
CA GLU A 366 27.31 -23.59 -16.51
C GLU A 366 26.59 -22.24 -16.38
N THR A 367 27.06 -21.35 -15.51
CA THR A 367 26.39 -20.07 -15.28
C THR A 367 26.77 -19.06 -16.36
N VAL A 368 25.80 -18.55 -17.11
CA VAL A 368 26.03 -17.54 -18.16
C VAL A 368 26.41 -16.18 -17.55
N ASP A 369 25.72 -15.78 -16.49
CA ASP A 369 25.95 -14.51 -15.80
C ASP A 369 26.17 -14.77 -14.31
N SER A 370 27.45 -14.81 -13.92
CA SER A 370 27.84 -15.05 -12.53
C SER A 370 27.50 -13.88 -11.62
N ASP A 371 27.50 -12.64 -12.13
CA ASP A 371 27.18 -11.44 -11.34
C ASP A 371 25.73 -11.46 -10.85
N ARG A 372 24.82 -12.01 -11.66
CA ARG A 372 23.41 -12.19 -11.31
C ARG A 372 23.20 -13.09 -10.08
N LEU A 373 24.03 -14.12 -9.93
CA LEU A 373 23.90 -15.09 -8.84
C LEU A 373 24.66 -14.70 -7.56
N LYS A 374 25.51 -13.66 -7.60
CA LYS A 374 26.28 -13.18 -6.43
C LYS A 374 25.43 -12.77 -5.23
N HIS A 375 24.17 -12.39 -5.45
CA HIS A 375 23.23 -11.99 -4.39
C HIS A 375 22.23 -13.08 -3.97
N LEU A 376 22.22 -14.22 -4.67
CA LEU A 376 21.29 -15.34 -4.46
C LEU A 376 21.84 -16.39 -3.50
N GLU A 377 23.15 -16.39 -3.23
CA GLU A 377 23.69 -17.18 -2.13
C GLU A 377 23.29 -16.52 -0.81
N PRO A 378 22.57 -17.23 0.08
CA PRO A 378 22.41 -16.75 1.43
C PRO A 378 23.76 -16.91 2.11
N ASP A 379 24.54 -15.84 2.17
CA ASP A 379 25.50 -15.67 3.25
C ASP A 379 24.70 -15.83 4.54
N ASP A 380 24.94 -16.94 5.25
CA ASP A 380 24.34 -17.26 6.55
C ASP A 380 24.30 -16.00 7.44
N LEU A 381 23.29 -15.88 8.30
CA LEU A 381 23.03 -14.70 9.15
C LEU A 381 24.27 -14.22 9.95
N PHE A 382 25.25 -15.10 10.13
CA PHE A 382 26.49 -14.86 10.87
C PHE A 382 27.75 -14.87 9.99
N HIS A 383 27.65 -14.86 8.66
CA HIS A 383 28.80 -14.95 7.75
C HIS A 383 29.86 -13.89 8.07
N ASP A 384 29.43 -12.63 8.21
CA ASP A 384 30.27 -11.48 8.59
C ASP A 384 30.92 -11.59 9.98
N LEU A 385 30.41 -12.47 10.84
CA LEU A 385 30.91 -12.68 12.21
C LEU A 385 31.85 -13.87 12.34
N ARG A 386 31.98 -14.73 11.32
CA ARG A 386 32.82 -15.94 11.37
C ARG A 386 34.31 -15.63 11.54
N ASP A 387 34.76 -14.57 10.88
CA ASP A 387 36.18 -14.16 10.87
C ASP A 387 36.52 -13.14 11.97
N LYS A 388 35.56 -12.78 12.83
CA LYS A 388 35.74 -11.77 13.89
C LYS A 388 35.96 -12.43 15.25
N SER A 389 36.82 -11.84 16.08
CA SER A 389 37.04 -12.31 17.45
C SER A 389 35.86 -11.97 18.38
N ASP A 390 35.68 -12.75 19.45
CA ASP A 390 34.53 -12.60 20.35
C ASP A 390 34.51 -11.26 21.09
N ASP A 391 35.69 -10.69 21.37
CA ASP A 391 35.80 -9.38 22.02
C ASP A 391 35.35 -8.26 21.09
N ILE A 392 35.61 -8.38 19.78
CA ILE A 392 35.09 -7.45 18.78
C ILE A 392 33.55 -7.58 18.70
N VAL A 393 33.01 -8.81 18.71
CA VAL A 393 31.55 -9.05 18.72
C VAL A 393 30.89 -8.50 19.99
N LYS A 394 31.51 -8.65 21.16
CA LYS A 394 31.02 -8.06 22.42
C LYS A 394 31.02 -6.53 22.37
N ASN A 395 32.10 -5.92 21.87
CA ASN A 395 32.16 -4.46 21.71
C ASN A 395 31.10 -3.95 20.73
N MET A 396 30.86 -4.67 19.63
CA MET A 396 29.75 -4.37 18.72
C MET A 396 28.39 -4.47 19.42
N LEU A 397 28.18 -5.48 20.28
CA LEU A 397 26.95 -5.65 21.04
C LEU A 397 26.73 -4.51 22.04
N GLU A 398 27.77 -4.12 22.78
CA GLU A 398 27.70 -2.99 23.73
C GLU A 398 27.39 -1.68 23.02
N LYS A 399 28.06 -1.40 21.90
CA LYS A 399 27.79 -0.23 21.07
C LYS A 399 26.34 -0.22 20.57
N THR A 400 25.86 -1.35 20.04
CA THR A 400 24.49 -1.49 19.54
C THR A 400 23.46 -1.28 20.66
N LYS A 401 23.71 -1.81 21.87
CA LYS A 401 22.85 -1.60 23.04
C LYS A 401 22.83 -0.15 23.51
N ALA A 402 23.97 0.53 23.50
CA ALA A 402 24.06 1.95 23.87
C ALA A 402 23.29 2.84 22.87
N GLU A 403 23.44 2.58 21.57
CA GLU A 403 22.69 3.26 20.52
C GLU A 403 21.18 3.01 20.65
N MET A 404 20.80 1.77 20.95
CA MET A 404 19.40 1.37 21.19
C MET A 404 18.79 2.14 22.37
N GLN A 405 19.47 2.20 23.52
CA GLN A 405 18.99 2.94 24.69
C GLN A 405 18.85 4.44 24.44
N SER A 406 19.81 5.04 23.70
CA SER A 406 19.74 6.45 23.30
C SER A 406 18.53 6.71 22.41
N LEU A 407 18.27 5.81 21.46
CA LEU A 407 17.15 5.93 20.54
C LEU A 407 15.79 5.71 21.23
N GLU A 408 15.70 4.78 22.19
CA GLU A 408 14.50 4.55 23.00
C GLU A 408 14.08 5.80 23.76
N LYS A 409 15.02 6.49 24.43
CA LYS A 409 14.74 7.77 25.11
C LYS A 409 14.22 8.84 24.16
N ARG A 410 14.74 8.89 22.92
CA ARG A 410 14.26 9.83 21.89
C ARG A 410 12.85 9.49 21.40
N VAL A 411 12.55 8.19 21.24
CA VAL A 411 11.22 7.71 20.86
C VAL A 411 10.20 8.05 21.96
N GLU A 412 10.55 7.80 23.22
CA GLU A 412 9.70 8.14 24.37
C GLU A 412 9.41 9.65 24.46
N ALA A 413 10.42 10.49 24.28
CA ALA A 413 10.25 11.95 24.23
C ALA A 413 9.33 12.39 23.09
N LEU A 414 9.49 11.83 21.89
CA LEU A 414 8.62 12.12 20.74
C LEU A 414 7.18 11.60 20.96
N ASP A 415 7.00 10.45 21.62
CA ASP A 415 5.68 9.94 21.96
C ASP A 415 5.01 10.85 23.01
N ALA A 416 5.73 11.33 24.02
CA ALA A 416 5.22 12.30 24.97
C ALA A 416 4.81 13.62 24.28
N GLU A 417 5.64 14.12 23.36
CA GLU A 417 5.33 15.30 22.55
C GLU A 417 4.08 15.08 21.69
N ARG A 418 3.95 13.91 21.06
CA ARG A 418 2.75 13.53 20.29
C ARG A 418 1.50 13.53 21.15
N HIS A 419 1.54 12.89 22.33
CA HIS A 419 0.40 12.83 23.24
C HIS A 419 -0.02 14.22 23.72
N SER A 420 0.94 15.09 24.05
CA SER A 420 0.67 16.48 24.40
C SER A 420 -0.01 17.26 23.26
N ASN A 421 0.52 17.15 22.03
CA ASN A 421 -0.07 17.81 20.86
C ASN A 421 -1.46 17.27 20.51
N VAL A 422 -1.70 15.95 20.63
CA VAL A 422 -3.03 15.34 20.43
C VAL A 422 -4.03 15.84 21.46
N ARG A 423 -3.64 15.87 22.75
CA ARG A 423 -4.48 16.39 23.82
C ARG A 423 -4.84 17.86 23.57
N MET A 424 -3.84 18.67 23.19
CA MET A 424 -4.03 20.09 22.84
C MET A 424 -5.00 20.27 21.67
N ALA A 425 -4.84 19.51 20.58
CA ALA A 425 -5.73 19.58 19.42
C ALA A 425 -7.16 19.14 19.75
N ARG A 426 -7.33 18.12 20.59
CA ARG A 426 -8.64 17.63 21.03
C ARG A 426 -9.35 18.65 21.92
N ALA A 427 -8.63 19.24 22.87
CA ALA A 427 -9.18 20.28 23.76
C ALA A 427 -9.58 21.53 22.96
N MET A 428 -8.74 21.98 22.01
CA MET A 428 -9.09 23.10 21.12
C MET A 428 -10.34 22.81 20.27
N ARG A 429 -10.50 21.58 19.76
CA ARG A 429 -11.70 21.20 19.00
C ARG A 429 -12.96 21.19 19.85
N GLY A 430 -12.91 20.64 21.07
CA GLY A 430 -14.05 20.63 21.99
C GLY A 430 -14.58 22.03 22.26
N VAL A 431 -13.69 22.97 22.59
CA VAL A 431 -14.07 24.38 22.82
C VAL A 431 -14.65 25.04 21.56
N ILE A 432 -14.12 24.72 20.38
CA ILE A 432 -14.65 25.26 19.11
C ILE A 432 -16.05 24.72 18.80
N GLU A 433 -16.30 23.44 19.08
CA GLU A 433 -17.58 22.77 18.83
C GLU A 433 -18.67 23.30 19.77
N GLU A 434 -18.37 23.42 21.07
CA GLU A 434 -19.30 23.93 22.09
C GLU A 434 -19.63 25.43 21.91
N THR A 435 -18.69 26.22 21.38
CA THR A 435 -18.92 27.64 21.06
C THR A 435 -19.51 27.86 19.67
N SER A 436 -19.71 26.80 18.87
CA SER A 436 -20.10 26.93 17.46
C SER A 436 -21.54 27.40 17.28
N ASP A 437 -22.47 26.95 18.13
CA ASP A 437 -23.89 27.32 18.02
C ASP A 437 -24.11 28.79 18.41
N LEU A 438 -23.45 29.25 19.48
CA LEU A 438 -23.43 30.67 19.86
C LEU A 438 -22.84 31.55 18.74
N LYS A 439 -21.81 31.07 18.02
CA LYS A 439 -21.24 31.79 16.86
C LYS A 439 -22.18 31.83 15.66
N LYS A 440 -22.97 30.78 15.41
CA LYS A 440 -23.98 30.77 14.34
C LYS A 440 -25.10 31.78 14.62
N GLU A 441 -25.60 31.80 15.86
CA GLU A 441 -26.61 32.78 16.29
C GLU A 441 -26.09 34.21 16.21
N HIS A 442 -24.88 34.46 16.72
CA HIS A 442 -24.23 35.77 16.62
C HIS A 442 -24.06 36.24 15.17
N LYS A 443 -23.65 35.33 14.26
CA LYS A 443 -23.53 35.63 12.83
C LYS A 443 -24.87 35.89 12.15
N ALA A 444 -25.93 35.17 12.53
CA ALA A 444 -27.27 35.37 12.00
C ALA A 444 -27.83 36.76 12.38
N ILE A 445 -27.62 37.18 13.63
CA ILE A 445 -28.03 38.52 14.11
C ILE A 445 -27.29 39.62 13.33
N ILE A 446 -25.97 39.48 13.12
CA ILE A 446 -25.17 40.43 12.33
C ILE A 446 -25.66 40.52 10.88
N LEU A 447 -25.97 39.38 10.24
CA LEU A 447 -26.48 39.37 8.88
C LEU A 447 -27.83 40.11 8.81
N GLY A 448 -28.73 39.81 9.75
CA GLY A 448 -30.04 40.46 9.84
C GLY A 448 -29.98 41.95 10.19
N LEU A 449 -28.95 42.41 10.92
CA LEU A 449 -28.71 43.85 11.15
C LEU A 449 -28.26 44.58 9.88
N LYS A 450 -27.48 43.92 9.02
CA LYS A 450 -26.99 44.52 7.77
C LYS A 450 -28.12 44.75 6.77
N ASP A 451 -29.05 43.79 6.65
CA ASP A 451 -30.18 43.94 5.73
C ASP A 451 -31.20 44.96 6.24
N ARG A 452 -31.49 44.97 7.55
CA ARG A 452 -32.31 46.03 8.17
C ARG A 452 -31.70 47.43 8.05
N ASN A 453 -30.38 47.57 8.12
CA ASN A 453 -29.72 48.86 7.86
C ASN A 453 -30.06 49.40 6.47
N LYS A 454 -30.09 48.53 5.45
CA LYS A 454 -30.45 48.95 4.09
C LYS A 454 -31.91 49.41 4.01
N GLU A 455 -32.82 48.72 4.70
CA GLU A 455 -34.24 49.08 4.75
C GLU A 455 -34.47 50.41 5.49
N ILE A 456 -33.79 50.61 6.63
CA ILE A 456 -33.81 51.86 7.39
C ILE A 456 -33.29 53.03 6.54
N ASP A 457 -32.16 52.84 5.84
CA ASP A 457 -31.60 53.85 4.95
C ASP A 457 -32.51 54.15 3.76
N ALA A 458 -33.19 53.14 3.19
CA ALA A 458 -34.13 53.32 2.09
C ALA A 458 -35.35 54.15 2.51
N ILE A 459 -35.98 53.82 3.65
CA ILE A 459 -37.13 54.56 4.19
C ILE A 459 -36.73 55.98 4.57
N ARG A 460 -35.55 56.15 5.17
CA ARG A 460 -35.00 57.47 5.49
C ARG A 460 -34.85 58.33 4.22
N ASN A 461 -34.25 57.78 3.17
CA ASN A 461 -34.03 58.51 1.92
C ASN A 461 -35.36 58.88 1.24
N GLN A 462 -36.36 57.98 1.26
CA GLN A 462 -37.69 58.28 0.72
C GLN A 462 -38.38 59.41 1.50
N ARG A 463 -38.36 59.34 2.84
CA ARG A 463 -38.91 60.38 3.71
C ARG A 463 -38.21 61.72 3.51
N ASP A 464 -36.88 61.72 3.50
CA ASP A 464 -36.08 62.94 3.40
C ASP A 464 -36.27 63.60 2.02
N LYS A 465 -36.51 62.82 0.96
CA LYS A 465 -36.89 63.33 -0.36
C LYS A 465 -38.27 64.01 -0.34
N ILE A 466 -39.27 63.43 0.30
CA ILE A 466 -40.60 64.05 0.38
C ILE A 466 -40.53 65.34 1.23
N ASN A 467 -39.76 65.32 2.32
CA ASN A 467 -39.57 66.49 3.17
C ASN A 467 -38.73 67.60 2.51
N SER A 468 -37.88 67.28 1.52
CA SER A 468 -37.20 68.33 0.73
C SER A 468 -38.15 69.02 -0.24
N ASP A 469 -39.15 68.28 -0.75
CA ASP A 469 -40.13 68.80 -1.70
C ASP A 469 -41.26 69.57 -0.99
N ILE A 470 -41.62 69.19 0.24
CA ILE A 470 -42.69 69.81 1.05
C ILE A 470 -42.14 70.21 2.42
N ILE A 471 -41.95 71.52 2.60
CA ILE A 471 -41.38 72.10 3.83
C ILE A 471 -42.47 72.29 4.91
N LEU A 472 -43.73 72.48 4.50
CA LEU A 472 -44.84 72.76 5.40
C LEU A 472 -45.26 71.49 6.18
N PRO A 473 -45.36 71.56 7.52
CA PRO A 473 -45.91 70.47 8.33
C PRO A 473 -47.37 70.13 7.97
N ILE A 474 -47.78 68.88 8.16
CA ILE A 474 -49.13 68.41 7.80
C ILE A 474 -50.26 69.25 8.42
N HIS A 475 -50.14 69.64 9.68
CA HIS A 475 -51.14 70.47 10.37
C HIS A 475 -51.26 71.89 9.77
N MET A 476 -50.14 72.47 9.31
CA MET A 476 -50.15 73.79 8.65
C MET A 476 -50.81 73.72 7.27
N ILE A 477 -50.64 72.61 6.57
CA ILE A 477 -51.32 72.37 5.29
C ILE A 477 -52.82 72.19 5.50
N GLU A 478 -53.22 71.47 6.56
CA GLU A 478 -54.63 71.29 6.95
C GLU A 478 -55.30 72.63 7.32
N ASP A 479 -54.61 73.48 8.07
CA ASP A 479 -55.09 74.81 8.42
C ASP A 479 -55.26 75.71 7.18
N GLU A 480 -54.31 75.70 6.24
CA GLU A 480 -54.41 76.47 4.99
C GLU A 480 -55.48 75.89 4.04
N LEU A 481 -55.62 74.56 3.97
CA LEU A 481 -56.71 73.90 3.24
C LEU A 481 -58.07 74.36 3.76
N ALA A 482 -58.26 74.37 5.08
CA ALA A 482 -59.50 74.81 5.71
C ALA A 482 -59.81 76.29 5.41
N LYS A 483 -58.79 77.17 5.48
CA LYS A 483 -58.94 78.60 5.14
C LYS A 483 -59.32 78.81 3.67
N VAL A 484 -58.65 78.13 2.75
CA VAL A 484 -58.90 78.28 1.31
C VAL A 484 -60.26 77.68 0.94
N TYR A 485 -60.62 76.53 1.51
CA TYR A 485 -61.94 75.91 1.34
C TYR A 485 -63.05 76.86 1.79
N THR A 486 -62.90 77.46 2.97
CA THR A 486 -63.89 78.41 3.51
C THR A 486 -64.04 79.61 2.57
N ARG A 487 -62.94 80.20 2.09
CA ARG A 487 -62.97 81.30 1.11
C ARG A 487 -63.65 80.95 -0.23
N LEU A 488 -63.57 79.69 -0.67
CA LEU A 488 -64.17 79.21 -1.91
C LEU A 488 -65.65 78.80 -1.77
N THR A 489 -66.13 78.54 -0.55
CA THR A 489 -67.47 77.98 -0.28
C THR A 489 -68.39 78.91 0.52
N GLU A 490 -67.87 80.02 1.04
CA GLU A 490 -68.64 81.05 1.72
C GLU A 490 -69.64 81.75 0.77
N GLU A 491 -70.80 82.15 1.27
CA GLU A 491 -71.82 82.83 0.47
C GLU A 491 -71.31 84.19 -0.02
N LEU A 492 -71.31 84.39 -1.34
CA LEU A 492 -70.78 85.58 -1.98
C LEU A 492 -71.63 86.82 -1.67
N ASP A 493 -71.02 87.82 -1.05
CA ASP A 493 -71.55 89.18 -0.97
C ASP A 493 -71.54 89.83 -2.37
N ILE A 494 -72.69 90.34 -2.81
CA ILE A 494 -72.93 90.93 -4.15
C ILE A 494 -71.96 92.09 -4.44
N HIS A 495 -71.42 92.74 -3.40
CA HIS A 495 -70.47 93.85 -3.53
C HIS A 495 -68.98 93.44 -3.51
N ARG A 496 -68.67 92.15 -3.29
CA ARG A 496 -67.29 91.66 -3.12
C ARG A 496 -67.01 90.37 -3.88
N VAL A 497 -67.48 90.30 -5.12
CA VAL A 497 -67.27 89.16 -6.02
C VAL A 497 -65.79 89.11 -6.45
N PRO A 498 -65.05 88.02 -6.17
CA PRO A 498 -63.70 87.84 -6.65
C PRO A 498 -63.66 87.80 -8.19
N SER A 499 -62.56 88.23 -8.81
CA SER A 499 -62.40 88.03 -10.25
C SER A 499 -62.25 86.53 -10.56
N LEU A 500 -62.72 86.11 -11.74
CA LEU A 500 -62.56 84.73 -12.23
C LEU A 500 -61.09 84.26 -12.21
N GLU A 501 -60.14 85.17 -12.41
CA GLU A 501 -58.70 84.88 -12.31
C GLU A 501 -58.28 84.54 -10.86
N ARG A 502 -58.74 85.31 -9.86
CA ARG A 502 -58.45 85.04 -8.44
C ARG A 502 -59.10 83.75 -7.95
N GLU A 503 -60.31 83.44 -8.40
CA GLU A 503 -60.94 82.14 -8.08
C GLU A 503 -60.15 80.99 -8.68
N LYS A 504 -59.70 81.10 -9.95
CA LYS A 504 -58.84 80.10 -10.58
C LYS A 504 -57.53 79.91 -9.80
N GLU A 505 -56.90 80.98 -9.33
CA GLU A 505 -55.70 80.92 -8.47
C GLU A 505 -55.99 80.22 -7.14
N HIS A 506 -57.11 80.53 -6.48
CA HIS A 506 -57.50 79.87 -5.23
C HIS A 506 -57.84 78.39 -5.42
N PHE A 507 -58.51 78.01 -6.51
CA PHE A 507 -58.76 76.61 -6.85
C PHE A 507 -57.47 75.86 -7.19
N ALA A 508 -56.56 76.47 -7.95
CA ALA A 508 -55.25 75.88 -8.24
C ALA A 508 -54.44 75.66 -6.95
N TRP A 509 -54.36 76.67 -6.10
CA TRP A 509 -53.69 76.58 -4.79
C TRP A 509 -54.34 75.53 -3.87
N PHE A 510 -55.67 75.41 -3.86
CA PHE A 510 -56.37 74.38 -3.10
C PHE A 510 -56.01 72.96 -3.56
N LEU A 511 -55.95 72.73 -4.88
CA LEU A 511 -55.55 71.43 -5.45
C LEU A 511 -54.06 71.12 -5.17
N GLU A 512 -53.19 72.13 -5.22
CA GLU A 512 -51.79 72.00 -4.82
C GLU A 512 -51.66 71.63 -3.34
N LEU A 513 -52.40 72.30 -2.45
CA LEU A 513 -52.43 71.97 -1.03
C LEU A 513 -52.97 70.55 -0.77
N GLN A 514 -53.98 70.08 -1.52
CA GLN A 514 -54.45 68.69 -1.43
C GLN A 514 -53.38 67.68 -1.86
N ALA A 515 -52.64 67.98 -2.94
CA ALA A 515 -51.53 67.16 -3.39
C ALA A 515 -50.37 67.15 -2.37
N MET A 516 -50.06 68.30 -1.77
CA MET A 516 -49.09 68.44 -0.69
C MET A 516 -49.51 67.68 0.56
N HIS A 517 -50.79 67.72 0.93
CA HIS A 517 -51.33 66.96 2.08
C HIS A 517 -51.15 65.45 1.90
N GLY A 518 -51.49 64.92 0.73
CA GLY A 518 -51.31 63.50 0.41
C GLY A 518 -49.85 63.05 0.53
N LYS A 519 -48.90 63.87 0.05
CA LYS A 519 -47.47 63.59 0.15
C LYS A 519 -46.92 63.78 1.57
N ALA A 520 -47.36 64.80 2.31
CA ALA A 520 -46.97 65.02 3.70
C ALA A 520 -47.44 63.88 4.62
N ARG A 521 -48.61 63.31 4.35
CA ARG A 521 -49.11 62.10 5.03
C ARG A 521 -48.22 60.88 4.74
N GLU A 522 -47.83 60.66 3.49
CA GLU A 522 -46.89 59.61 3.10
C GLU A 522 -45.55 59.75 3.84
N ALA A 523 -45.01 60.96 3.96
CA ALA A 523 -43.79 61.23 4.72
C ALA A 523 -43.93 60.95 6.23
N SER A 524 -45.08 61.28 6.82
CA SER A 524 -45.39 61.00 8.23
C SER A 524 -45.47 59.50 8.51
N GLU A 525 -46.14 58.74 7.63
CA GLU A 525 -46.21 57.27 7.71
C GLU A 525 -44.82 56.62 7.56
N LEU A 526 -43.99 57.12 6.64
CA LEU A 526 -42.59 56.67 6.52
C LEU A 526 -41.74 57.03 7.74
N HIS A 527 -41.97 58.19 8.36
CA HIS A 527 -41.29 58.59 9.59
C HIS A 527 -41.64 57.68 10.77
N GLN A 528 -42.93 57.32 10.92
CA GLN A 528 -43.38 56.39 11.94
C GLN A 528 -42.76 54.99 11.75
N ARG A 529 -42.76 54.47 10.52
CA ARG A 529 -42.08 53.20 10.19
C ARG A 529 -40.57 53.24 10.45
N PHE A 530 -39.91 54.36 10.17
CA PHE A 530 -38.50 54.56 10.49
C PHE A 530 -38.23 54.44 11.99
N ILE A 531 -39.07 55.06 12.83
CA ILE A 531 -38.93 54.99 14.30
C ILE A 531 -39.08 53.53 14.78
N GLU A 532 -40.10 52.82 14.31
CA GLU A 532 -40.36 51.43 14.65
C GLU A 532 -39.15 50.54 14.34
N MET A 533 -38.61 50.61 13.11
CA MET A 533 -37.43 49.84 12.72
C MET A 533 -36.17 50.18 13.54
N VAL A 534 -35.96 51.45 13.89
CA VAL A 534 -34.83 51.89 14.71
C VAL A 534 -34.94 51.36 16.15
N VAL A 535 -36.15 51.29 16.71
CA VAL A 535 -36.40 50.72 18.03
C VAL A 535 -36.12 49.21 18.04
N GLU A 536 -36.61 48.49 17.04
CA GLU A 536 -36.32 47.05 16.88
C GLU A 536 -34.83 46.78 16.69
N GLN A 537 -34.14 47.61 15.91
CA GLN A 537 -32.70 47.55 15.73
C GLN A 537 -31.95 47.71 17.05
N LYS A 538 -32.32 48.70 17.88
CA LYS A 538 -31.73 48.87 19.21
C LYS A 538 -31.96 47.65 20.11
N GLY A 539 -33.10 46.96 19.97
CA GLY A 539 -33.38 45.70 20.66
C GLY A 539 -32.42 44.58 20.26
N GLU A 540 -32.18 44.42 18.96
CA GLU A 540 -31.28 43.39 18.41
C GLU A 540 -29.80 43.66 18.71
N ILE A 541 -29.37 44.93 18.72
CA ILE A 541 -28.02 45.32 19.17
C ILE A 541 -27.83 45.00 20.66
N LYS A 542 -28.86 45.16 21.51
CA LYS A 542 -28.78 44.75 22.92
C LYS A 542 -28.64 43.24 23.05
N LYS A 543 -29.38 42.45 22.26
CA LYS A 543 -29.21 40.99 22.21
C LYS A 543 -27.78 40.61 21.82
N LEU A 544 -27.20 41.27 20.82
CA LEU A 544 -25.82 41.03 20.37
C LEU A 544 -24.80 41.19 21.51
N LYS A 545 -24.88 42.27 22.30
CA LYS A 545 -24.00 42.50 23.46
C LYS A 545 -24.14 41.43 24.53
N ILE A 546 -25.36 40.92 24.76
CA ILE A 546 -25.62 39.84 25.71
C ILE A 546 -25.02 38.51 25.20
N TYR A 547 -25.05 38.27 23.90
CA TYR A 547 -24.41 37.09 23.32
C TYR A 547 -22.89 37.14 23.37
N GLU A 548 -22.29 38.30 23.17
CA GLU A 548 -20.84 38.50 23.29
C GLU A 548 -20.37 38.21 24.72
N THR A 549 -21.06 38.73 25.74
CA THR A 549 -20.73 38.44 27.15
C THR A 549 -20.96 36.98 27.52
N LYS A 550 -22.03 36.33 27.01
CA LYS A 550 -22.28 34.89 27.21
C LYS A 550 -21.23 34.03 26.52
N HIS A 551 -20.80 34.40 25.32
CA HIS A 551 -19.74 33.70 24.59
C HIS A 551 -18.42 33.80 25.35
N ASP A 552 -18.06 34.99 25.82
CA ASP A 552 -16.82 35.19 26.57
C ASP A 552 -16.84 34.43 27.90
N ASP A 553 -17.95 34.49 28.65
CA ASP A 553 -18.13 33.73 29.90
C ASP A 553 -18.09 32.21 29.65
N ALA A 554 -18.73 31.70 28.60
CA ALA A 554 -18.66 30.30 28.21
C ALA A 554 -17.23 29.88 27.83
N THR A 555 -16.51 30.70 27.06
CA THR A 555 -15.11 30.42 26.72
C THR A 555 -14.19 30.44 27.93
N SER A 556 -14.38 31.37 28.87
CA SER A 556 -13.61 31.46 30.11
C SER A 556 -13.87 30.25 31.02
N LYS A 557 -15.12 29.83 31.19
CA LYS A 557 -15.48 28.63 31.97
C LYS A 557 -14.87 27.35 31.40
N LEU A 558 -14.82 27.22 30.08
CA LEU A 558 -14.19 26.08 29.41
C LEU A 558 -12.65 26.13 29.50
N LEU A 559 -12.06 27.31 29.42
CA LEU A 559 -10.62 27.54 29.64
C LEU A 559 -10.17 27.24 31.08
N ASP A 560 -11.05 27.43 32.06
CA ASP A 560 -10.77 27.09 33.46
C ASP A 560 -10.76 25.58 33.73
N GLN A 561 -11.53 24.81 32.95
CA GLN A 561 -11.51 23.35 33.01
C GLN A 561 -10.24 22.75 32.37
N GLU A 562 -9.60 23.45 31.42
CA GLU A 562 -8.40 23.01 30.72
C GLU A 562 -7.23 24.02 30.89
N PRO A 563 -6.46 23.94 31.99
CA PRO A 563 -5.40 24.91 32.32
C PRO A 563 -4.25 24.97 31.29
N LEU A 564 -4.17 24.00 30.39
CA LEU A 564 -3.18 23.92 29.31
C LEU A 564 -3.44 24.89 28.15
N LEU A 565 -4.64 25.48 28.08
CA LEU A 565 -5.09 26.36 27.00
C LEU A 565 -5.14 27.84 27.36
N LYS A 566 -4.93 28.20 28.63
CA LYS A 566 -5.12 29.58 29.15
C LYS A 566 -4.31 30.65 28.43
N ASP A 567 -3.12 30.32 27.93
CA ASP A 567 -2.22 31.27 27.26
C ASP A 567 -2.22 31.18 25.72
N LYS A 568 -3.12 30.37 25.13
CA LYS A 568 -3.09 30.05 23.69
C LYS A 568 -4.31 30.55 22.95
N LYS A 569 -4.12 30.94 21.69
CA LYS A 569 -5.23 31.42 20.84
C LYS A 569 -6.05 30.23 20.36
N ILE A 570 -7.30 30.13 20.80
CA ILE A 570 -8.19 29.05 20.37
C ILE A 570 -8.77 29.43 19.00
N ASN A 571 -8.22 28.85 17.93
CA ASN A 571 -8.77 28.97 16.59
C ASN A 571 -8.60 27.68 15.77
N ALA A 572 -9.42 27.53 14.73
CA ALA A 572 -9.40 26.35 13.87
C ALA A 572 -8.08 26.17 13.08
N ASN A 573 -7.31 27.23 12.86
CA ASN A 573 -6.02 27.15 12.17
C ASN A 573 -4.92 26.60 13.07
N GLU A 574 -4.95 26.97 14.35
CA GLU A 574 -4.01 26.53 15.37
C GLU A 574 -4.27 25.07 15.74
N ALA A 575 -5.53 24.66 15.88
CA ALA A 575 -5.91 23.24 16.01
C ALA A 575 -5.37 22.40 14.83
N ARG A 576 -5.56 22.86 13.58
CA ARG A 576 -4.99 22.21 12.38
C ARG A 576 -3.46 22.20 12.36
N SER A 577 -2.80 23.22 12.93
CA SER A 577 -1.35 23.26 13.09
C SER A 577 -0.85 22.19 14.06
N TYR A 578 -1.56 21.98 15.18
CA TYR A 578 -1.29 20.87 16.09
C TYR A 578 -1.50 19.52 15.40
N ASP A 579 -2.56 19.34 14.61
CA ASP A 579 -2.77 18.09 13.85
C ASP A 579 -1.63 17.83 12.84
N ARG A 580 -1.16 18.86 12.13
CA ARG A 580 0.01 18.74 11.23
C ARG A 580 1.27 18.34 11.99
N ARG A 581 1.51 18.94 13.17
CA ARG A 581 2.61 18.55 14.06
C ARG A 581 2.50 17.09 14.49
N VAL A 582 1.32 16.64 14.91
CA VAL A 582 1.06 15.23 15.26
C VAL A 582 1.39 14.30 14.10
N GLN A 583 0.98 14.64 12.87
CA GLN A 583 1.27 13.82 11.69
C GLN A 583 2.77 13.78 11.36
N ASN A 584 3.49 14.89 11.53
CA ASN A 584 4.93 14.97 11.33
C ASN A 584 5.68 14.14 12.37
N ILE A 585 5.31 14.28 13.65
CA ILE A 585 5.86 13.47 14.75
C ILE A 585 5.57 11.98 14.51
N GLN A 586 4.37 11.62 14.03
CA GLN A 586 4.04 10.24 13.70
C GLN A 586 4.90 9.68 12.56
N ARG A 587 5.25 10.49 11.56
CA ARG A 587 6.21 10.09 10.51
C ARG A 587 7.60 9.86 11.09
N ALA A 588 8.09 10.78 11.93
CA ALA A 588 9.38 10.65 12.59
C ALA A 588 9.42 9.41 13.52
N LEU A 589 8.38 9.18 14.32
CA LEU A 589 8.25 7.99 15.17
C LEU A 589 8.30 6.69 14.37
N ARG A 590 7.66 6.63 13.18
CA ARG A 590 7.74 5.43 12.33
C ARG A 590 9.18 5.15 11.88
N GLN A 591 9.91 6.18 11.47
CA GLN A 591 11.31 6.04 11.07
C GLN A 591 12.20 5.59 12.24
N ARG A 592 12.08 6.27 13.40
CA ARG A 592 12.87 5.96 14.59
C ARG A 592 12.55 4.59 15.19
N ARG A 593 11.29 4.17 15.19
CA ARG A 593 10.92 2.79 15.58
C ARG A 593 11.51 1.76 14.63
N GLY A 594 11.53 2.04 13.33
CA GLY A 594 12.21 1.19 12.33
C GLY A 594 13.71 1.03 12.63
N GLU A 595 14.41 2.12 12.93
CA GLU A 595 15.82 2.10 13.37
C GLU A 595 16.00 1.32 14.69
N LEU A 596 15.10 1.51 15.65
CA LEU A 596 15.13 0.78 16.93
C LEU A 596 14.95 -0.73 16.73
N HIS A 597 14.06 -1.14 15.84
CA HIS A 597 13.90 -2.56 15.48
C HIS A 597 15.15 -3.13 14.81
N LYS A 598 15.86 -2.35 13.98
CA LYS A 598 17.16 -2.76 13.41
C LYS A 598 18.19 -3.02 14.50
N LEU A 599 18.40 -2.05 15.40
CA LEU A 599 19.35 -2.18 16.51
C LEU A 599 19.01 -3.34 17.45
N ARG A 600 17.72 -3.52 17.79
CA ARG A 600 17.27 -4.67 18.62
C ARG A 600 17.59 -6.00 17.96
N ARG A 601 17.41 -6.12 16.64
CA ARG A 601 17.73 -7.36 15.91
C ARG A 601 19.22 -7.59 15.82
N GLU A 602 20.02 -6.57 15.55
CA GLU A 602 21.47 -6.68 15.52
C GLU A 602 22.01 -7.09 16.89
N ALA A 603 21.52 -6.49 17.97
CA ALA A 603 21.86 -6.90 19.33
C ALA A 603 21.49 -8.38 19.58
N GLY A 604 20.27 -8.80 19.20
CA GLY A 604 19.85 -10.20 19.32
C GLY A 604 20.67 -11.17 18.46
N ARG A 605 21.12 -10.75 17.27
CA ARG A 605 22.00 -11.52 16.37
C ARG A 605 23.38 -11.72 17.02
N LEU A 606 23.99 -10.65 17.51
CA LEU A 606 25.29 -10.70 18.18
C LEU A 606 25.22 -11.56 19.47
N GLU A 607 24.14 -11.44 20.26
CA GLU A 607 23.89 -12.30 21.43
C GLU A 607 23.75 -13.78 21.06
N ALA A 608 23.00 -14.08 19.99
CA ALA A 608 22.82 -15.45 19.51
C ALA A 608 24.15 -16.07 19.04
N TRP A 609 25.00 -15.30 18.37
CA TRP A 609 26.34 -15.73 17.95
C TRP A 609 27.23 -16.08 19.15
N LEU A 610 27.31 -15.17 20.14
CA LEU A 610 28.10 -15.40 21.36
C LEU A 610 27.60 -16.64 22.13
N ARG A 611 26.28 -16.86 22.19
CA ARG A 611 25.68 -18.04 22.82
C ARG A 611 25.98 -19.35 22.07
N LYS A 612 26.03 -19.31 20.74
CA LYS A 612 26.33 -20.49 19.91
C LYS A 612 27.77 -20.96 20.12
N LYS A 613 28.72 -20.01 20.23
CA LYS A 613 30.15 -20.30 20.43
C LYS A 613 30.51 -20.68 21.88
N SER A 614 29.76 -20.16 22.86
CA SER A 614 29.91 -20.59 24.26
C SER A 614 29.42 -22.03 24.47
N ASN A 615 28.33 -22.44 23.78
CA ASN A 615 27.82 -23.81 23.85
C ASN A 615 28.68 -24.84 23.09
N SER A 616 29.44 -24.43 22.05
CA SER A 616 30.37 -25.34 21.38
C SER A 616 31.60 -25.68 22.23
N HIS A 617 31.98 -24.80 23.18
CA HIS A 617 33.07 -25.06 24.14
C HIS A 617 32.66 -25.92 25.34
N SER A 618 31.38 -26.27 25.50
CA SER A 618 30.90 -27.19 26.55
C SER A 618 30.64 -28.63 26.05
N GLY A 619 30.97 -28.95 24.80
CA GLY A 619 30.75 -30.27 24.19
C GLY A 619 31.78 -31.34 24.53
N GLU A 620 32.85 -31.00 25.25
CA GLU A 620 33.99 -31.88 25.46
C GLU A 620 34.33 -32.06 26.95
N ARG A 621 33.34 -32.41 27.79
CA ARG A 621 33.61 -33.01 29.10
C ARG A 621 32.64 -34.15 29.41
N GLY A 622 33.14 -35.36 29.17
CA GLY A 622 32.90 -36.53 30.04
C GLY A 622 31.53 -37.19 29.98
N ARG A 623 31.41 -38.23 29.14
CA ARG A 623 30.55 -39.37 29.43
C ARG A 623 31.07 -40.08 30.69
N GLY A 624 30.54 -39.72 31.86
CA GLY A 624 30.79 -40.40 33.13
C GLY A 624 29.48 -40.87 33.75
N ARG A 625 29.23 -42.18 33.71
CA ARG A 625 28.15 -42.85 34.43
C ARG A 625 28.30 -42.63 35.94
N GLY A 626 27.23 -42.19 36.60
CA GLY A 626 27.13 -42.16 38.06
C GLY A 626 25.68 -42.20 38.51
N ARG A 627 25.21 -43.38 38.93
CA ARG A 627 23.95 -43.58 39.67
C ARG A 627 24.05 -42.91 41.04
N GLY A 628 23.02 -42.20 41.48
CA GLY A 628 22.82 -41.91 42.90
C GLY A 628 21.86 -40.77 43.23
N GLY A 629 20.79 -41.09 43.96
CA GLY A 629 20.22 -40.20 44.98
C GLY A 629 19.13 -39.21 44.58
N ARG A 630 17.87 -39.63 44.72
CA ARG A 630 16.70 -38.73 44.88
C ARG A 630 16.83 -37.91 46.19
N LYS A 631 16.65 -36.59 46.11
CA LYS A 631 16.03 -35.75 47.17
C LYS A 631 15.08 -34.72 46.52
N PRO A 632 13.95 -34.39 47.16
CA PRO A 632 12.87 -33.65 46.52
C PRO A 632 13.16 -32.13 46.55
N LYS A 633 12.98 -31.46 45.41
CA LYS A 633 12.95 -29.99 45.34
C LYS A 633 11.50 -29.53 45.37
N THR A 634 11.24 -28.61 46.29
CA THR A 634 10.02 -27.82 46.42
C THR A 634 9.69 -27.09 45.12
N SER A 635 8.41 -27.09 44.78
CA SER A 635 7.81 -26.46 43.61
C SER A 635 7.97 -24.93 43.64
N ARG A 636 8.70 -24.38 42.67
CA ARG A 636 8.51 -23.00 42.18
C ARG A 636 7.77 -23.06 40.84
N PRO A 637 6.82 -22.15 40.56
CA PRO A 637 6.14 -22.13 39.28
C PRO A 637 7.11 -21.77 38.15
N LYS A 638 6.93 -22.39 36.99
CA LYS A 638 7.61 -22.03 35.73
C LYS A 638 7.19 -20.61 35.34
N GLU A 639 8.16 -19.69 35.28
CA GLU A 639 8.02 -18.43 34.55
C GLU A 639 8.28 -18.70 33.06
N ASP A 640 7.20 -18.66 32.26
CA ASP A 640 7.30 -18.47 30.81
C ASP A 640 7.83 -17.05 30.56
N SER A 641 9.12 -16.94 30.27
CA SER A 641 9.81 -15.67 30.04
C SER A 641 10.06 -15.46 28.53
N GLY A 642 8.99 -15.11 27.81
CA GLY A 642 9.11 -14.27 26.62
C GLY A 642 8.95 -12.80 27.04
N PRO A 643 9.73 -11.84 26.52
CA PRO A 643 9.51 -10.44 26.84
C PRO A 643 8.17 -10.00 26.24
N LEU A 644 7.15 -9.91 27.10
CA LEU A 644 5.85 -9.30 26.80
C LEU A 644 6.08 -7.92 26.19
N THR A 645 5.49 -7.67 25.03
CA THR A 645 5.69 -6.42 24.32
C THR A 645 4.75 -5.33 24.86
N LEU A 646 5.15 -4.07 24.82
CA LEU A 646 4.29 -2.93 25.16
C LEU A 646 3.01 -2.84 24.27
N GLY A 647 2.99 -3.55 23.14
CA GLY A 647 1.79 -3.73 22.32
C GLY A 647 0.76 -4.66 22.96
N ASP A 648 1.23 -5.74 23.61
CA ASP A 648 0.37 -6.71 24.30
C ASP A 648 -0.27 -6.10 25.57
N ILE A 649 0.48 -5.21 26.24
CA ILE A 649 0.00 -4.46 27.41
C ILE A 649 -1.01 -3.37 27.00
N SER A 650 -0.83 -2.76 25.82
CA SER A 650 -1.78 -1.78 25.27
C SER A 650 -3.13 -2.41 24.89
N GLY A 651 -3.15 -3.68 24.47
CA GLY A 651 -4.39 -4.43 24.23
C GLY A 651 -5.11 -4.79 25.53
N LEU A 652 -4.37 -5.23 26.55
CA LEU A 652 -4.92 -5.58 27.87
C LEU A 652 -5.45 -4.36 28.66
N LEU A 653 -4.79 -3.21 28.56
CA LEU A 653 -5.24 -1.96 29.21
C LEU A 653 -6.46 -1.32 28.51
N SER A 654 -6.72 -1.65 27.25
CA SER A 654 -7.89 -1.15 26.53
C SER A 654 -9.20 -1.84 26.89
N GLY A 655 -9.14 -3.00 27.58
CA GLY A 655 -10.30 -3.78 28.00
C GLY A 655 -10.82 -3.48 29.40
N LEU A 656 -10.14 -2.65 30.19
CA LEU A 656 -10.55 -2.32 31.57
C LEU A 656 -11.09 -0.90 31.65
N GLY A 657 -12.38 -0.76 31.35
CA GLY A 657 -13.16 0.42 31.65
C GLY A 657 -13.92 0.27 32.96
N ASN A 658 -13.85 1.33 33.78
CA ASN A 658 -14.61 1.66 34.99
C ASN A 658 -14.40 0.81 36.25
N GLU A 659 -13.66 1.38 37.21
CA GLU A 659 -14.23 1.66 38.53
C GLU A 659 -13.48 2.80 39.23
N ALA A 660 -14.23 3.67 39.89
CA ALA A 660 -13.75 4.83 40.61
C ALA A 660 -13.16 4.43 41.96
N SER A 661 -12.01 5.00 42.35
CA SER A 661 -11.83 5.41 43.75
C SER A 661 -10.71 6.43 43.94
N SER A 662 -10.99 7.32 44.88
CA SER A 662 -10.20 8.42 45.42
C SER A 662 -8.90 7.98 46.11
N LYS A 663 -7.81 8.76 46.00
CA LYS A 663 -7.22 9.55 47.11
C LYS A 663 -5.78 10.04 46.85
N LYS A 664 -5.56 11.26 47.36
CA LYS A 664 -4.34 11.85 47.96
C LYS A 664 -3.24 12.40 47.05
N THR A 665 -3.34 13.71 46.90
CA THR A 665 -2.30 14.71 46.66
C THR A 665 -1.06 14.53 47.55
N LYS A 666 0.14 14.65 46.96
CA LYS A 666 1.36 15.08 47.65
C LYS A 666 1.84 16.41 47.08
N LYS A 667 1.87 17.44 47.93
CA LYS A 667 2.53 18.72 47.67
C LYS A 667 4.04 18.51 47.70
N VAL A 668 4.76 19.02 46.70
CA VAL A 668 6.21 19.27 46.80
C VAL A 668 6.42 20.75 46.50
N SER A 669 6.94 21.46 47.50
CA SER A 669 7.36 22.86 47.38
C SER A 669 8.70 22.93 46.66
N SER A 670 8.87 23.84 45.70
CA SER A 670 10.20 24.26 45.28
C SER A 670 10.27 25.78 45.15
N LYS A 671 11.16 26.29 45.99
CA LYS A 671 11.66 27.65 46.21
C LYS A 671 11.77 28.53 44.95
N LYS A 672 11.29 29.76 45.17
CA LYS A 672 11.62 31.04 44.54
C LYS A 672 13.15 31.17 44.33
N ALA A 673 13.58 31.36 43.09
CA ALA A 673 14.90 31.89 42.73
C ALA A 673 14.68 32.98 41.68
N GLY A 674 15.14 34.19 41.97
CA GLY A 674 15.02 35.36 41.11
C GLY A 674 16.25 35.58 40.21
N MET A 675 16.12 36.63 39.39
CA MET A 675 17.12 37.28 38.50
C MET A 675 17.33 36.58 37.15
N ARG A 676 17.36 37.26 35.98
CA ARG A 676 17.77 38.64 35.63
C ARG A 676 17.04 39.14 34.37
N LYS A 677 16.73 40.44 34.34
CA LYS A 677 16.41 41.24 33.13
C LYS A 677 17.68 41.43 32.28
N LEU A 678 17.55 41.28 30.96
CA LEU A 678 18.35 41.83 29.84
C LEU A 678 17.80 41.14 28.58
N GLY A 679 17.47 41.75 27.44
CA GLY A 679 17.50 43.12 26.97
C GLY A 679 16.70 43.19 25.66
N ASN A 680 16.23 44.38 25.33
CA ASN A 680 15.53 44.73 24.09
C ASN A 680 16.43 44.46 22.88
N LEU A 681 16.02 43.58 21.96
CA LEU A 681 16.52 43.56 20.58
C LEU A 681 15.33 43.26 19.65
N GLY A 682 14.86 44.31 18.98
CA GLY A 682 13.82 44.24 17.98
C GLY A 682 14.35 43.58 16.70
N ALA A 683 13.58 42.65 16.13
CA ALA A 683 13.85 42.10 14.82
C ALA A 683 13.23 42.99 13.73
N HIS A 684 14.11 43.49 12.87
CA HIS A 684 13.90 44.26 11.66
C HIS A 684 12.85 43.58 10.74
N ARG A 685 11.79 44.30 10.38
CA ARG A 685 10.84 43.87 9.33
C ARG A 685 11.46 44.16 7.96
N GLY A 686 11.80 43.10 7.23
CA GLY A 686 12.12 43.19 5.80
C GLY A 686 10.92 43.73 5.01
N SER A 687 11.20 44.69 4.14
CA SER A 687 10.27 45.34 3.22
C SER A 687 9.69 44.35 2.21
N ARG A 688 8.37 44.44 2.03
CA ARG A 688 7.57 43.59 1.15
C ARG A 688 7.65 44.17 -0.27
N GLY A 689 8.35 43.51 -1.19
CA GLY A 689 8.39 43.89 -2.60
C GLY A 689 6.99 43.85 -3.21
N GLN A 690 6.51 45.00 -3.69
CA GLN A 690 5.29 45.10 -4.49
C GLN A 690 5.59 44.63 -5.92
N TYR A 691 4.93 43.55 -6.33
CA TYR A 691 4.78 43.17 -7.74
C TYR A 691 3.82 44.17 -8.40
N LYS A 692 4.31 44.98 -9.36
CA LYS A 692 3.45 45.69 -10.33
C LYS A 692 3.27 44.83 -11.58
N LYS A 693 2.04 44.74 -12.06
CA LYS A 693 1.65 44.10 -13.32
C LYS A 693 2.00 45.01 -14.50
N LYS A 694 2.52 44.36 -15.56
CA LYS A 694 2.70 44.71 -16.98
C LYS A 694 2.09 46.02 -17.49
N GLU A 695 2.89 46.71 -18.32
CA GLU A 695 2.59 46.87 -19.75
C GLU A 695 3.65 46.13 -20.56
#